data_AF-A0A2J5HPW7-F1
#
_entry.id   AF-A0A2J5HPW7-F1
#
_cell.length_a   1.000
_cell.length_b   1.000
_cell.length_c   1.000
_cell.angle_alpha   90.00
_cell.angle_beta   90.00
_cell.angle_gamma   90.00
#
_symmetry.space_group_name_H-M   'P 1'
#
loop_
_entity.id
_entity.type
_entity.pdbx_description
1 polymer ?
#
loop_
_entity_poly.entity_id
_entity_poly.type
_entity_poly.pdbx_seq_one_letter_code
_entity_poly.pdbx_strand_id
1 'polypeptide(L)'
;MVSSSVVTTKVTTGSPYQLDQSQVSRASSALLRHIKTQQVDKEKAATKKTLIGDNDDDSDAEDTPLNNEAVWLVLTTKKHVVDKNRLKPGKIPIPHSLNASPSLSVCLITADPQRAVKNIVADESFPQHLTSRIDKVIGFSKLKSRYQSFESRRQLFSEHDVFLADDRIIMRLVKTLGKIFYKSSKRPIPVRIAEIEKVDGKKVKKDPKQRSKPNTEDSAFASPAIVAKEIEKALNSAAVQLAPATTAAIRVGSSNFTPQQLSENVEAVVKGLTEKFITKGWRNIKAIHVKGANTMAMPIWLASELWVEEGDVVEKDDSAQAIEGAKNDKKRKQIEAGEGEKISEGGKKSKKPKAADDDEAASLSARKEKLQKQKAKALQDGEESGRKAAATPTKAEAGSTKKKRKQSVLRAARSQLNPSRAFNRPTASAYARLLSTLALLEQRDGKLQGSSLSAIAAAQKLGGPVTAFLAGSGVKGTSAVEAAKIKGLDKVMAVDNDAYEKGLPENYATLLVENIKKGEFTHVVGAHSAFGKSLLPRVAALLDVQQVSDITGIESEDTFVRPIYAGNAILTVQSSDPIKVITVRGTAFQGTETEGGSAEIVEGSDPKAPALTEWVSEELAKSERPDLGVASRVVSGGRGLKSKEEFDRVIVPLADSLGAAIGASRAAVDSGFADNSLQVGQTGKNVAPQLYLCAGISGAIQHLAGMKDSKVIAAINKDPDAPIFQVADVGLVGDLFEKVPEMTEKLKASA
;
A
#
# COMPACT_ATOMS: atom_id res chain seq x y z
N MET A 1 -23.26 -29.75 -7.49
CA MET A 1 -22.12 -30.51 -8.05
C MET A 1 -21.99 -30.18 -9.52
N VAL A 2 -21.00 -29.36 -9.90
CA VAL A 2 -20.64 -29.08 -11.30
C VAL A 2 -19.25 -29.68 -11.49
N SER A 3 -19.15 -30.68 -12.36
CA SER A 3 -17.95 -31.45 -12.64
C SER A 3 -16.79 -30.54 -13.07
N SER A 4 -15.67 -30.59 -12.33
CA SER A 4 -14.42 -29.92 -12.67
C SER A 4 -13.77 -30.63 -13.85
N SER A 5 -14.11 -30.23 -15.08
CA SER A 5 -13.32 -30.62 -16.25
C SER A 5 -11.90 -30.07 -16.08
N VAL A 6 -10.94 -30.97 -15.90
CA VAL A 6 -9.52 -30.67 -15.69
C VAL A 6 -9.01 -29.78 -16.82
N VAL A 7 -8.62 -28.53 -16.49
CA VAL A 7 -8.09 -27.51 -17.42
C VAL A 7 -6.64 -27.85 -17.88
N THR A 8 -6.07 -28.95 -17.38
CA THR A 8 -4.73 -29.42 -17.73
C THR A 8 -4.81 -30.63 -18.64
N THR A 9 -4.67 -30.43 -19.94
CA THR A 9 -4.45 -31.53 -20.89
C THR A 9 -2.96 -31.84 -20.96
N LYS A 10 -2.50 -32.91 -20.30
CA LYS A 10 -1.23 -33.56 -20.68
C LYS A 10 -1.46 -34.16 -22.07
N VAL A 11 -0.89 -33.56 -23.11
CA VAL A 11 -0.97 -34.09 -24.48
C VAL A 11 0.02 -35.26 -24.61
N THR A 12 -0.43 -36.33 -25.27
CA THR A 12 0.27 -37.61 -25.46
C THR A 12 1.43 -37.56 -26.45
N THR A 13 1.77 -36.40 -27.03
CA THR A 13 2.96 -36.23 -27.88
C THR A 13 3.33 -34.75 -28.01
N GLY A 14 4.45 -34.34 -27.39
CA GLY A 14 4.95 -32.97 -27.38
C GLY A 14 5.44 -32.51 -26.01
N SER A 15 6.15 -31.37 -25.93
CA SER A 15 6.54 -30.79 -24.64
C SER A 15 5.30 -30.53 -23.77
N PRO A 16 5.30 -30.82 -22.45
CA PRO A 16 4.10 -30.86 -21.59
C PRO A 16 3.37 -29.52 -21.38
N TYR A 17 3.75 -28.47 -22.11
CA TYR A 17 3.25 -27.10 -21.99
C TYR A 17 2.89 -26.53 -23.37
N GLN A 18 1.67 -26.81 -23.85
CA GLN A 18 1.12 -26.20 -25.05
C GLN A 18 -0.31 -25.72 -24.80
N LEU A 19 -0.70 -24.65 -25.49
CA LEU A 19 -2.06 -24.13 -25.49
C LEU A 19 -2.96 -25.00 -26.38
N ASP A 20 -4.10 -25.44 -25.85
CA ASP A 20 -5.11 -26.14 -26.65
C ASP A 20 -5.97 -25.13 -27.41
N GLN A 21 -5.84 -25.12 -28.74
CA GLN A 21 -6.58 -24.21 -29.63
C GLN A 21 -8.11 -24.36 -29.46
N SER A 22 -8.60 -25.55 -29.14
CA SER A 22 -10.02 -25.81 -28.92
C SER A 22 -10.53 -25.12 -27.65
N GLN A 23 -9.73 -25.08 -26.58
CA GLN A 23 -10.07 -24.40 -25.34
C GLN A 23 -10.06 -22.88 -25.52
N VAL A 24 -9.06 -22.35 -26.22
CA VAL A 24 -8.98 -20.91 -26.56
C VAL A 24 -10.20 -20.48 -27.37
N SER A 25 -10.58 -21.26 -28.38
CA SER A 25 -11.74 -20.95 -29.23
C SER A 25 -13.06 -21.01 -28.45
N ARG A 26 -13.24 -22.01 -27.57
CA ARG A 26 -14.41 -22.10 -26.67
C ARG A 26 -14.50 -20.93 -25.71
N ALA A 27 -13.39 -20.60 -25.04
CA ALA A 27 -13.33 -19.47 -24.10
C ALA A 27 -13.60 -18.13 -24.80
N SER A 28 -12.99 -17.92 -25.98
CA SER A 28 -13.18 -16.72 -26.81
C SER A 28 -14.63 -16.58 -27.30
N SER A 29 -15.25 -17.68 -27.73
CA SER A 29 -16.66 -17.70 -28.16
C SER A 29 -17.61 -17.38 -27.01
N ALA A 30 -17.39 -17.97 -25.83
CA ALA A 30 -18.20 -17.71 -24.64
C ALA A 30 -18.06 -16.25 -24.18
N LEU A 31 -16.84 -15.71 -24.18
CA LEU A 31 -16.59 -14.33 -23.80
C LEU A 31 -17.26 -13.33 -24.75
N LEU A 32 -17.09 -13.51 -26.07
CA LEU A 32 -17.70 -12.63 -27.07
C LEU A 32 -19.24 -12.69 -27.03
N ARG A 33 -19.82 -13.87 -26.78
CA ARG A 33 -21.28 -14.00 -26.55
C ARG A 33 -21.71 -13.20 -25.34
N HIS A 34 -20.99 -13.32 -24.22
CA HIS A 34 -21.32 -12.59 -22.99
C HIS A 34 -21.21 -11.07 -23.15
N ILE A 35 -20.16 -10.58 -23.82
CA ILE A 35 -19.99 -9.15 -24.12
C ILE A 35 -21.17 -8.64 -24.97
N LYS A 36 -21.55 -9.37 -26.02
CA LYS A 36 -22.71 -9.00 -26.86
C LYS A 36 -24.02 -8.99 -26.07
N THR A 37 -24.25 -9.97 -25.20
CA THR A 37 -25.43 -9.97 -24.33
C THR A 37 -25.45 -8.76 -23.40
N GLN A 38 -24.32 -8.43 -22.75
CA GLN A 38 -24.23 -7.26 -21.89
C GLN A 38 -24.43 -5.94 -22.66
N GLN A 39 -23.96 -5.84 -23.90
CA GLN A 39 -24.20 -4.68 -24.75
C GLN A 39 -25.70 -4.51 -25.02
N VAL A 40 -26.38 -5.58 -25.42
CA VAL A 40 -27.84 -5.56 -25.65
C VAL A 40 -28.61 -5.19 -24.38
N ASP A 41 -28.21 -5.72 -23.22
CA ASP A 41 -28.86 -5.40 -21.94
C ASP A 41 -28.63 -3.94 -21.53
N LYS A 42 -27.42 -3.40 -21.78
CA LYS A 42 -27.11 -1.98 -21.58
C LYS A 42 -27.90 -1.08 -22.52
N GLU A 43 -28.03 -1.43 -23.80
CA GLU A 43 -28.83 -0.70 -24.78
C GLU A 43 -30.31 -0.66 -24.37
N LYS A 44 -30.86 -1.79 -23.90
CA LYS A 44 -32.24 -1.87 -23.36
C LYS A 44 -32.41 -1.08 -22.06
N ALA A 45 -31.41 -1.05 -21.20
CA ALA A 45 -31.44 -0.27 -19.97
C ALA A 45 -31.30 1.24 -20.24
N ALA A 46 -30.50 1.64 -21.23
CA ALA A 46 -30.33 3.03 -21.66
C ALA A 46 -31.61 3.58 -22.31
N THR A 47 -32.32 2.77 -23.12
CA THR A 47 -33.64 3.13 -23.66
C THR A 47 -34.73 3.25 -22.58
N LYS A 48 -34.62 2.50 -21.47
CA LYS A 48 -35.51 2.67 -20.31
C LYS A 48 -35.17 3.92 -19.48
N LYS A 49 -33.88 4.22 -19.29
CA LYS A 49 -33.42 5.42 -18.56
C LYS A 49 -33.72 6.73 -19.28
N THR A 50 -33.80 6.74 -20.61
CA THR A 50 -34.18 7.95 -21.37
C THR A 50 -35.69 8.24 -21.35
N LEU A 51 -36.53 7.32 -20.88
CA LEU A 51 -37.98 7.51 -20.73
C LEU A 51 -38.40 8.01 -19.33
N ILE A 52 -37.50 8.02 -18.35
CA ILE A 52 -37.72 8.56 -17.01
C ILE A 52 -36.70 9.68 -16.86
N GLY A 53 -37.16 10.92 -17.06
CA GLY A 53 -36.32 12.10 -16.92
C GLY A 53 -35.96 12.32 -15.46
N ASP A 54 -34.77 11.89 -15.08
CA ASP A 54 -34.08 12.38 -13.89
C ASP A 54 -32.65 12.76 -14.28
N ASN A 55 -32.39 14.06 -14.11
CA ASN A 55 -31.11 14.72 -14.23
C ASN A 55 -30.36 14.48 -12.91
N ASP A 56 -29.48 13.47 -12.87
CA ASP A 56 -28.45 13.39 -11.84
C ASP A 56 -27.08 13.20 -12.48
N ASP A 57 -26.21 14.12 -12.08
CA ASP A 57 -24.91 14.47 -12.64
C ASP A 57 -23.85 13.50 -12.12
N ASP A 58 -23.53 12.46 -12.92
CA ASP A 58 -22.45 11.50 -12.66
C ASP A 58 -21.53 11.43 -13.90
N SER A 59 -20.87 12.54 -14.20
CA SER A 59 -19.89 12.62 -15.30
C SER A 59 -18.48 12.24 -14.84
N ASP A 60 -18.17 10.94 -14.85
CA ASP A 60 -16.77 10.46 -14.87
C ASP A 60 -16.56 9.09 -15.57
N ALA A 61 -17.59 8.57 -16.26
CA ALA A 61 -17.43 7.43 -17.15
C ALA A 61 -17.09 7.93 -18.56
N GLU A 62 -15.80 7.92 -18.93
CA GLU A 62 -15.36 8.26 -20.28
C GLU A 62 -16.17 7.49 -21.34
N ASP A 63 -16.83 8.26 -22.22
CA ASP A 63 -17.47 7.80 -23.46
C ASP A 63 -16.48 7.05 -24.34
N THR A 64 -16.35 5.75 -24.10
CA THR A 64 -15.81 4.84 -25.10
C THR A 64 -17.01 4.37 -25.92
N PRO A 65 -17.04 4.55 -27.25
CA PRO A 65 -18.21 4.20 -28.05
C PRO A 65 -18.62 2.76 -27.77
N LEU A 66 -19.93 2.57 -27.48
CA LEU A 66 -20.59 1.34 -27.02
C LEU A 66 -20.26 0.06 -27.84
N ASN A 67 -19.61 0.20 -29.00
CA ASN A 67 -19.40 -0.82 -30.00
C ASN A 67 -17.96 -1.36 -30.10
N ASN A 68 -17.01 -0.99 -29.23
CA ASN A 68 -15.63 -1.49 -29.33
C ASN A 68 -14.96 -1.76 -27.98
N GLU A 69 -15.44 -2.78 -27.25
CA GLU A 69 -14.83 -3.21 -25.99
C GLU A 69 -13.52 -3.97 -26.25
N ALA A 70 -12.45 -3.61 -25.53
CA ALA A 70 -11.16 -4.25 -25.67
C ALA A 70 -11.11 -5.61 -24.95
N VAL A 71 -10.55 -6.62 -25.62
CA VAL A 71 -10.31 -7.95 -25.05
C VAL A 71 -8.84 -8.10 -24.68
N TRP A 72 -8.60 -8.54 -23.45
CA TRP A 72 -7.29 -8.66 -22.82
C TRP A 72 -6.95 -10.12 -22.51
N LEU A 73 -5.68 -10.47 -22.69
CA LEU A 73 -5.06 -11.69 -22.20
C LEU A 73 -4.33 -11.37 -20.91
N VAL A 74 -4.69 -12.04 -19.82
CA VAL A 74 -4.05 -11.92 -18.50
C VAL A 74 -3.18 -13.14 -18.27
N LEU A 75 -1.87 -12.93 -18.21
CA LEU A 75 -0.88 -13.95 -17.93
C LEU A 75 -0.36 -13.79 -16.51
N THR A 76 -0.29 -14.90 -15.78
CA THR A 76 0.26 -14.97 -14.42
C THR A 76 1.48 -15.88 -14.43
N THR A 77 2.63 -15.38 -13.97
CA THR A 77 3.85 -16.13 -13.76
C THR A 77 3.96 -16.62 -12.30
N LYS A 78 4.78 -17.64 -12.08
CA LYS A 78 5.09 -18.17 -10.73
C LYS A 78 6.07 -17.26 -9.99
N LYS A 79 7.10 -16.76 -10.69
CA LYS A 79 8.10 -15.83 -10.14
C LYS A 79 7.92 -14.40 -10.67
N HIS A 80 8.36 -13.43 -9.86
CA HIS A 80 8.42 -12.02 -10.26
C HIS A 80 9.40 -11.81 -11.44
N VAL A 81 9.05 -10.91 -12.35
CA VAL A 81 9.95 -10.48 -13.43
C VAL A 81 10.93 -9.44 -12.89
N VAL A 82 12.16 -9.86 -12.60
CA VAL A 82 13.21 -9.00 -12.02
C VAL A 82 14.16 -8.40 -13.08
N ASP A 83 14.25 -9.01 -14.27
CA ASP A 83 15.18 -8.58 -15.33
C ASP A 83 14.75 -7.25 -15.98
N LYS A 84 15.57 -6.20 -15.75
CA LYS A 84 15.37 -4.84 -16.29
C LYS A 84 15.33 -4.79 -17.82
N ASN A 85 15.96 -5.72 -18.52
CA ASN A 85 15.90 -5.76 -19.99
C ASN A 85 14.56 -6.30 -20.51
N ARG A 86 13.93 -7.20 -19.75
CA ARG A 86 12.61 -7.78 -20.09
C ARG A 86 11.45 -6.85 -19.71
N LEU A 87 11.69 -5.94 -18.75
CA LEU A 87 10.75 -4.87 -18.37
C LEU A 87 10.64 -3.74 -19.43
N LYS A 88 11.51 -3.75 -20.46
CA LYS A 88 11.41 -2.78 -21.54
C LYS A 88 10.13 -3.04 -22.37
N PRO A 89 9.33 -2.00 -22.66
CA PRO A 89 8.20 -2.07 -23.57
C PRO A 89 8.63 -2.71 -24.88
N GLY A 90 7.84 -3.64 -25.36
CA GLY A 90 8.07 -4.32 -26.61
C GLY A 90 6.79 -4.44 -27.41
N LYS A 91 6.91 -5.18 -28.52
CA LYS A 91 5.80 -5.49 -29.40
C LYS A 91 5.87 -6.95 -29.84
N ILE A 92 4.71 -7.56 -30.05
CA ILE A 92 4.56 -8.91 -30.60
C ILE A 92 3.73 -8.81 -31.88
N PRO A 93 4.23 -9.28 -33.03
CA PRO A 93 3.45 -9.27 -34.27
C PRO A 93 2.25 -10.21 -34.13
N ILE A 94 1.08 -9.74 -34.54
CA ILE A 94 -0.17 -10.48 -34.51
C ILE A 94 -0.72 -10.66 -35.93
N PRO A 95 -1.36 -11.80 -36.26
CA PRO A 95 -1.95 -12.03 -37.57
C PRO A 95 -3.07 -11.04 -37.91
N HIS A 96 -3.96 -10.75 -36.97
CA HIS A 96 -5.09 -9.84 -37.15
C HIS A 96 -4.85 -8.52 -36.42
N SER A 97 -4.70 -7.45 -37.18
CA SER A 97 -4.33 -6.13 -36.66
C SER A 97 -5.41 -5.52 -35.76
N LEU A 98 -5.00 -4.98 -34.60
CA LEU A 98 -5.87 -4.22 -33.69
C LEU A 98 -6.26 -2.84 -34.26
N ASN A 99 -5.51 -2.35 -35.24
CA ASN A 99 -5.61 -1.00 -35.80
C ASN A 99 -6.04 -1.05 -37.28
N ALA A 100 -7.10 -1.82 -37.57
CA ALA A 100 -7.53 -2.11 -38.94
C ALA A 100 -8.14 -0.90 -39.68
N SER A 101 -8.59 0.13 -38.95
CA SER A 101 -9.29 1.27 -39.56
C SER A 101 -8.32 2.17 -40.36
N PRO A 102 -8.65 2.52 -41.63
CA PRO A 102 -7.80 3.33 -42.49
C PRO A 102 -7.76 4.82 -42.10
N SER A 103 -8.69 5.28 -41.25
CA SER A 103 -8.82 6.66 -40.79
C SER A 103 -8.05 6.99 -39.51
N LEU A 104 -7.26 6.04 -38.96
CA LEU A 104 -6.56 6.24 -37.69
C LEU A 104 -5.38 7.21 -37.87
N SER A 105 -5.31 8.21 -36.99
CA SER A 105 -4.19 9.14 -36.93
C SER A 105 -3.02 8.57 -36.10
N VAL A 106 -1.83 8.59 -36.68
CA VAL A 106 -0.60 8.06 -36.09
C VAL A 106 0.38 9.20 -35.78
N CYS A 107 0.78 9.30 -34.52
CA CYS A 107 1.87 10.18 -34.09
C CYS A 107 3.18 9.40 -33.98
N LEU A 108 4.21 9.80 -34.73
CA LEU A 108 5.54 9.20 -34.70
C LEU A 108 6.50 10.04 -33.86
N ILE A 109 7.00 9.48 -32.75
CA ILE A 109 7.96 10.13 -31.85
C ILE A 109 9.36 9.60 -32.14
N THR A 110 10.25 10.48 -32.56
CA THR A 110 11.59 10.11 -33.06
C THR A 110 12.69 10.62 -32.15
N ALA A 111 13.83 9.93 -32.15
CA ALA A 111 15.05 10.52 -31.61
C ALA A 111 15.52 11.64 -32.54
N ASP A 112 16.12 12.69 -31.98
CA ASP A 112 16.64 13.80 -32.78
C ASP A 112 17.82 13.33 -33.67
N PRO A 113 17.98 13.88 -34.89
CA PRO A 113 17.22 14.97 -35.51
C PRO A 113 15.90 14.52 -36.19
N GLN A 114 14.81 15.21 -35.87
CA GLN A 114 13.48 14.90 -36.44
C GLN A 114 13.35 15.16 -37.96
N ARG A 115 14.20 16.05 -38.51
CA ARG A 115 14.11 16.50 -39.92
C ARG A 115 14.39 15.33 -40.87
N ALA A 116 15.36 14.50 -40.53
CA ALA A 116 15.71 13.31 -41.31
C ALA A 116 14.53 12.33 -41.42
N VAL A 117 13.82 12.06 -40.31
CA VAL A 117 12.65 11.18 -40.36
C VAL A 117 11.48 11.82 -41.11
N LYS A 118 11.33 13.15 -41.04
CA LYS A 118 10.33 13.86 -41.83
C LYS A 118 10.61 13.77 -43.33
N ASN A 119 11.89 13.84 -43.74
CA ASN A 119 12.30 13.67 -45.14
C ASN A 119 11.97 12.24 -45.62
N ILE A 120 12.28 11.22 -44.82
CA ILE A 120 11.97 9.81 -45.14
C ILE A 120 10.47 9.56 -45.35
N VAL A 121 9.61 10.19 -44.54
CA VAL A 121 8.14 10.06 -44.67
C VAL A 121 7.62 10.85 -45.88
N ALA A 122 8.33 11.89 -46.32
CA ALA A 122 7.98 12.71 -47.47
C ALA A 122 8.53 12.17 -48.81
N ASP A 123 9.46 11.21 -48.78
CA ASP A 123 10.03 10.60 -49.97
C ASP A 123 8.97 9.80 -50.75
N GLU A 124 9.01 9.89 -52.09
CA GLU A 124 8.07 9.21 -53.00
C GLU A 124 8.12 7.67 -52.90
N SER A 125 9.23 7.13 -52.38
CA SER A 125 9.42 5.69 -52.16
C SER A 125 8.66 5.15 -50.93
N PHE A 126 8.05 6.02 -50.13
CA PHE A 126 7.25 5.64 -48.97
C PHE A 126 5.79 5.36 -49.37
N PRO A 127 5.14 4.28 -48.88
CA PRO A 127 3.77 3.94 -49.26
C PRO A 127 2.77 5.05 -48.93
N GLN A 128 2.04 5.55 -49.95
CA GLN A 128 1.05 6.63 -49.79
C GLN A 128 -0.02 6.33 -48.73
N HIS A 129 -0.39 5.04 -48.59
CA HIS A 129 -1.32 4.57 -47.55
C HIS A 129 -0.84 4.88 -46.11
N LEU A 130 0.47 4.87 -45.87
CA LEU A 130 1.04 5.16 -44.54
C LEU A 130 1.25 6.65 -44.35
N THR A 131 1.64 7.39 -45.40
CA THR A 131 1.79 8.85 -45.33
C THR A 131 0.49 9.52 -44.91
N SER A 132 -0.65 9.09 -45.46
CA SER A 132 -1.98 9.61 -45.08
C SER A 132 -2.38 9.29 -43.64
N ARG A 133 -1.77 8.29 -43.00
CA ARG A 133 -2.04 7.93 -41.59
C ARG A 133 -1.13 8.66 -40.61
N ILE A 134 0.08 9.07 -41.04
CA ILE A 134 1.06 9.75 -40.17
C ILE A 134 0.77 11.25 -40.18
N ASP A 135 0.05 11.73 -39.16
CA ASP A 135 -0.30 13.15 -39.03
C ASP A 135 0.90 13.98 -38.55
N LYS A 136 1.66 13.44 -37.59
CA LYS A 136 2.67 14.22 -36.85
C LYS A 136 3.93 13.44 -36.57
N VAL A 137 5.08 14.04 -36.88
CA VAL A 137 6.42 13.54 -36.51
C VAL A 137 7.03 14.49 -35.49
N ILE A 138 7.27 14.01 -34.27
CA ILE A 138 7.75 14.81 -33.14
C ILE A 138 9.12 14.31 -32.66
N GLY A 139 10.14 15.16 -32.69
CA GLY A 139 11.44 14.88 -32.09
C GLY A 139 11.41 14.94 -30.56
N PHE A 140 12.21 14.11 -29.89
CA PHE A 140 12.27 14.04 -28.43
C PHE A 140 12.51 15.40 -27.74
N SER A 141 13.43 16.23 -28.27
CA SER A 141 13.70 17.56 -27.71
C SER A 141 12.52 18.54 -27.84
N LYS A 142 11.76 18.45 -28.94
CA LYS A 142 10.52 19.23 -29.11
C LYS A 142 9.40 18.74 -28.22
N LEU A 143 9.29 17.42 -28.02
CA LEU A 143 8.30 16.84 -27.11
C LEU A 143 8.51 17.37 -25.68
N LYS A 144 9.77 17.40 -25.22
CA LYS A 144 10.12 17.86 -23.87
C LYS A 144 9.85 19.35 -23.64
N SER A 145 10.05 20.19 -24.66
CA SER A 145 9.88 21.64 -24.56
C SER A 145 8.42 22.09 -24.75
N ARG A 146 7.70 21.53 -25.73
CA ARG A 146 6.32 21.95 -26.02
C ARG A 146 5.26 21.32 -25.13
N TYR A 147 5.46 20.10 -24.66
CA TYR A 147 4.45 19.32 -23.94
C TYR A 147 4.81 19.11 -22.46
N GLN A 148 5.18 20.20 -21.77
CA GLN A 148 5.50 20.17 -20.34
C GLN A 148 4.25 20.26 -19.46
N SER A 149 3.27 21.07 -19.86
CA SER A 149 2.02 21.25 -19.09
C SER A 149 1.16 19.99 -19.11
N PHE A 150 0.27 19.86 -18.13
CA PHE A 150 -0.67 18.74 -18.07
C PHE A 150 -1.68 18.80 -19.23
N GLU A 151 -2.21 19.99 -19.51
CA GLU A 151 -3.20 20.24 -20.55
C GLU A 151 -2.67 19.95 -21.97
N SER A 152 -1.46 20.40 -22.30
CA SER A 152 -0.85 20.14 -23.62
C SER A 152 -0.66 18.66 -23.91
N ARG A 153 -0.31 17.87 -22.88
CA ARG A 153 -0.20 16.40 -23.00
C ARG A 153 -1.57 15.74 -23.18
N ARG A 154 -2.61 16.24 -22.52
CA ARG A 154 -3.99 15.78 -22.71
C ARG A 154 -4.50 16.10 -24.12
N GLN A 155 -4.18 17.28 -24.64
CA GLN A 155 -4.50 17.67 -26.02
C GLN A 155 -3.82 16.75 -27.03
N LEU A 156 -2.51 16.50 -26.88
CA LEU A 156 -1.78 15.57 -27.76
C LEU A 156 -2.38 14.17 -27.74
N PHE A 157 -2.77 13.70 -26.54
CA PHE A 157 -3.41 12.40 -26.34
C PHE A 157 -4.80 12.30 -27.00
N SER A 158 -5.55 13.40 -27.04
CA SER A 158 -6.87 13.45 -27.68
C SER A 158 -6.79 13.61 -29.21
N GLU A 159 -5.73 14.25 -29.72
CA GLU A 159 -5.51 14.53 -31.15
C GLU A 159 -5.20 13.25 -31.95
N HIS A 160 -4.53 12.26 -31.33
CA HIS A 160 -4.07 11.06 -32.02
C HIS A 160 -4.60 9.75 -31.43
N ASP A 161 -4.80 8.75 -32.29
CA ASP A 161 -5.27 7.43 -31.88
C ASP A 161 -4.15 6.47 -31.52
N VAL A 162 -3.07 6.48 -32.31
CA VAL A 162 -1.93 5.55 -32.14
C VAL A 162 -0.62 6.33 -32.03
N PHE A 163 0.20 5.93 -31.07
CA PHE A 163 1.54 6.49 -30.87
C PHE A 163 2.61 5.46 -31.21
N LEU A 164 3.55 5.83 -32.07
CA LEU A 164 4.74 5.06 -32.38
C LEU A 164 5.96 5.81 -31.86
N ALA A 165 6.95 5.11 -31.32
CA ALA A 165 8.15 5.74 -30.77
C ALA A 165 9.43 4.97 -31.11
N ASP A 166 10.53 5.67 -31.31
CA ASP A 166 11.84 5.04 -31.48
C ASP A 166 12.25 4.25 -30.21
N ASP A 167 12.70 3.01 -30.39
CA ASP A 167 13.15 2.10 -29.32
C ASP A 167 14.23 2.75 -28.41
N ARG A 168 15.06 3.65 -28.95
CA ARG A 168 16.12 4.35 -28.19
C ARG A 168 15.57 5.33 -27.14
N ILE A 169 14.38 5.88 -27.37
CA ILE A 169 13.78 6.90 -26.48
C ILE A 169 12.65 6.35 -25.62
N ILE A 170 12.18 5.13 -25.86
CA ILE A 170 10.99 4.57 -25.20
C ILE A 170 11.06 4.62 -23.66
N MET A 171 12.26 4.42 -23.09
CA MET A 171 12.48 4.53 -21.64
C MET A 171 12.47 5.97 -21.11
N ARG A 172 12.88 6.93 -21.94
CA ARG A 172 12.88 8.36 -21.60
C ARG A 172 11.47 8.97 -21.72
N LEU A 173 10.60 8.37 -22.54
CA LEU A 173 9.23 8.82 -22.73
C LEU A 173 8.36 8.65 -21.49
N VAL A 174 8.62 7.66 -20.63
CA VAL A 174 7.89 7.46 -19.37
C VAL A 174 7.90 8.72 -18.50
N LYS A 175 9.07 9.38 -18.38
CA LYS A 175 9.21 10.62 -17.60
C LYS A 175 8.59 11.83 -18.29
N THR A 176 8.55 11.84 -19.62
CA THR A 176 8.14 13.00 -20.42
C THR A 176 6.61 13.04 -20.60
N LEU A 177 6.01 11.93 -21.05
CA LEU A 177 4.56 11.82 -21.25
C LEU A 177 3.79 11.63 -19.94
N GLY A 178 4.43 11.06 -18.92
CA GLY A 178 3.86 10.92 -17.57
C GLY A 178 2.67 9.95 -17.49
N LYS A 179 1.84 10.12 -16.45
CA LYS A 179 0.77 9.17 -16.10
C LYS A 179 -0.39 9.13 -17.10
N ILE A 180 -0.64 10.20 -17.85
CA ILE A 180 -1.76 10.31 -18.82
C ILE A 180 -1.67 9.17 -19.85
N PHE A 181 -0.51 9.03 -20.50
CA PHE A 181 -0.29 8.03 -21.53
C PHE A 181 -0.13 6.62 -20.94
N TYR A 182 0.60 6.48 -19.83
CA TYR A 182 0.96 5.16 -19.29
C TYR A 182 -0.09 4.55 -18.35
N LYS A 183 -1.14 5.28 -17.95
CA LYS A 183 -2.34 4.69 -17.33
C LYS A 183 -3.33 4.19 -18.40
N SER A 184 -3.37 4.84 -19.57
CA SER A 184 -4.23 4.49 -20.69
C SER A 184 -3.73 3.30 -21.52
N SER A 185 -4.56 2.85 -22.47
CA SER A 185 -4.26 1.86 -23.51
C SER A 185 -3.51 2.46 -24.72
N LYS A 186 -3.60 3.77 -24.97
CA LYS A 186 -2.91 4.49 -26.07
C LYS A 186 -1.43 4.78 -25.75
N ARG A 187 -0.65 3.73 -25.49
CA ARG A 187 0.78 3.85 -25.16
C ARG A 187 1.66 3.83 -26.42
N PRO A 188 2.83 4.51 -26.42
CA PRO A 188 3.75 4.46 -27.56
C PRO A 188 4.30 3.05 -27.81
N ILE A 189 4.19 2.58 -29.06
CA ILE A 189 4.70 1.28 -29.52
C ILE A 189 6.13 1.45 -30.05
N PRO A 190 7.10 0.61 -29.65
CA PRO A 190 8.48 0.75 -30.10
C PRO A 190 8.68 0.40 -31.58
N VAL A 191 9.38 1.27 -32.32
CA VAL A 191 9.75 1.13 -33.74
C VAL A 191 11.26 1.28 -33.87
N ARG A 192 11.89 0.41 -34.65
CA ARG A 192 13.34 0.48 -34.91
C ARG A 192 13.60 1.25 -36.19
N ILE A 193 13.85 2.54 -36.06
CA ILE A 193 14.09 3.44 -37.20
C ILE A 193 15.57 3.36 -37.66
N ALA A 194 16.48 2.85 -36.81
CA ALA A 194 17.92 2.92 -37.01
C ALA A 194 18.63 1.58 -37.32
N GLU A 195 17.95 0.53 -37.80
CA GLU A 195 18.63 -0.76 -38.08
C GLU A 195 18.97 -0.98 -39.58
N ILE A 196 20.29 -0.99 -39.78
CA ILE A 196 21.21 -1.37 -40.87
C ILE A 196 20.67 -2.42 -41.87
N GLU A 197 20.90 -2.16 -43.17
CA GLU A 197 20.69 -3.07 -44.30
C GLU A 197 21.21 -4.49 -44.01
N LYS A 198 20.34 -5.48 -44.19
CA LYS A 198 20.75 -6.87 -44.39
C LYS A 198 20.64 -7.18 -45.88
N VAL A 199 21.78 -7.37 -46.54
CA VAL A 199 21.85 -8.06 -47.83
C VAL A 199 22.25 -9.51 -47.54
N ASP A 200 21.42 -10.46 -47.95
CA ASP A 200 21.62 -11.92 -47.86
C ASP A 200 21.99 -12.53 -46.50
N GLY A 201 21.19 -12.25 -45.46
CA GLY A 201 21.14 -13.07 -44.24
C GLY A 201 22.37 -13.05 -43.33
N LYS A 202 23.50 -12.45 -43.74
CA LYS A 202 24.69 -12.23 -42.91
C LYS A 202 24.86 -10.74 -42.58
N LYS A 203 25.27 -10.46 -41.34
CA LYS A 203 25.68 -9.12 -40.91
C LYS A 203 26.96 -8.74 -41.65
N VAL A 204 26.91 -7.74 -42.53
CA VAL A 204 28.14 -7.11 -43.02
C VAL A 204 28.74 -6.31 -41.86
N LYS A 205 29.92 -6.71 -41.39
CA LYS A 205 30.74 -5.87 -40.51
C LYS A 205 31.19 -4.66 -41.33
N LYS A 206 30.83 -3.46 -40.89
CA LYS A 206 31.32 -2.21 -41.49
C LYS A 206 32.85 -2.18 -41.32
N ASP A 207 33.60 -2.15 -42.42
CA ASP A 207 35.05 -2.03 -42.40
C ASP A 207 35.47 -0.69 -41.77
N PRO A 208 36.43 -0.66 -40.81
CA PRO A 208 36.79 0.56 -40.11
C PRO A 208 37.57 1.59 -40.96
N LYS A 209 37.89 1.30 -42.22
CA LYS A 209 38.73 2.15 -43.10
C LYS A 209 37.97 3.02 -44.11
N GLN A 210 36.65 2.94 -44.22
CA GLN A 210 35.87 3.90 -45.00
C GLN A 210 35.01 4.77 -44.08
N ARG A 211 35.66 5.69 -43.35
CA ARG A 211 35.00 6.92 -42.89
C ARG A 211 34.91 7.85 -44.10
N SER A 212 33.81 7.77 -44.85
CA SER A 212 33.42 8.86 -45.75
C SER A 212 33.05 10.09 -44.90
N LYS A 213 33.31 11.27 -45.47
CA LYS A 213 33.26 12.61 -44.83
C LYS A 213 31.96 12.90 -44.06
N PRO A 214 31.99 13.70 -42.98
CA PRO A 214 30.86 13.94 -42.10
C PRO A 214 29.92 15.06 -42.60
N ASN A 215 29.41 14.97 -43.84
CA ASN A 215 28.55 16.02 -44.41
C ASN A 215 27.23 15.52 -45.01
N THR A 216 26.74 14.35 -44.59
CA THR A 216 25.36 13.92 -44.87
C THR A 216 24.72 13.45 -43.56
N GLU A 217 23.89 14.31 -42.97
CA GLU A 217 23.10 14.02 -41.76
C GLU A 217 22.10 12.86 -41.94
N ASP A 218 21.99 12.32 -43.14
CA ASP A 218 21.07 11.24 -43.53
C ASP A 218 21.64 9.82 -43.36
N SER A 219 22.94 9.66 -43.05
CA SER A 219 23.59 8.32 -43.02
C SER A 219 23.29 7.48 -41.76
N ALA A 220 22.42 7.96 -40.86
CA ALA A 220 22.11 7.31 -39.57
C ALA A 220 20.74 6.60 -39.54
N PHE A 221 19.95 6.70 -40.60
CA PHE A 221 18.58 6.19 -40.67
C PHE A 221 18.47 5.08 -41.74
N ALA A 222 17.54 4.13 -41.54
CA ALA A 222 17.30 3.05 -42.48
C ALA A 222 16.64 3.55 -43.78
N SER A 223 16.69 2.76 -44.86
CA SER A 223 16.04 3.12 -46.12
C SER A 223 14.52 3.28 -45.94
N PRO A 224 13.85 4.17 -46.70
CA PRO A 224 12.42 4.46 -46.53
C PRO A 224 11.53 3.21 -46.57
N ALA A 225 11.85 2.24 -47.44
CA ALA A 225 11.15 0.98 -47.55
C ALA A 225 11.27 0.08 -46.29
N ILE A 226 12.43 0.09 -45.61
CA ILE A 226 12.63 -0.68 -44.38
C ILE A 226 11.85 -0.03 -43.22
N VAL A 227 11.89 1.30 -43.14
CA VAL A 227 11.14 2.06 -42.14
C VAL A 227 9.63 1.85 -42.32
N ALA A 228 9.13 1.89 -43.55
CA ALA A 228 7.72 1.61 -43.86
C ALA A 228 7.31 0.20 -43.39
N LYS A 229 8.10 -0.83 -43.71
CA LYS A 229 7.83 -2.21 -43.26
C LYS A 229 7.82 -2.35 -41.74
N GLU A 230 8.73 -1.65 -41.06
CA GLU A 230 8.80 -1.72 -39.59
C GLU A 230 7.64 -0.95 -38.92
N ILE A 231 7.15 0.12 -39.55
CA ILE A 231 5.93 0.83 -39.14
C ILE A 231 4.70 -0.06 -39.36
N GLU A 232 4.53 -0.67 -40.53
CA GLU A 232 3.43 -1.62 -40.79
C GLU A 232 3.43 -2.78 -39.80
N LYS A 233 4.62 -3.34 -39.54
CA LYS A 233 4.80 -4.38 -38.53
C LYS A 233 4.41 -3.89 -37.14
N ALA A 234 4.75 -2.65 -36.78
CA ALA A 234 4.38 -2.07 -35.49
C ALA A 234 2.87 -1.85 -35.35
N LEU A 235 2.20 -1.40 -36.42
CA LEU A 235 0.74 -1.24 -36.46
C LEU A 235 0.03 -2.59 -36.32
N ASN A 236 0.59 -3.64 -36.93
CA ASN A 236 0.13 -5.03 -36.85
C ASN A 236 0.74 -5.80 -35.67
N SER A 237 1.14 -5.12 -34.60
CA SER A 237 1.66 -5.75 -33.38
C SER A 237 0.84 -5.38 -32.15
N ALA A 238 0.73 -6.31 -31.20
CA ALA A 238 0.27 -6.03 -29.85
C ALA A 238 1.40 -5.42 -29.01
N ALA A 239 1.10 -4.33 -28.29
CA ALA A 239 2.04 -3.70 -27.37
C ALA A 239 2.17 -4.52 -26.08
N VAL A 240 3.41 -4.78 -25.65
CA VAL A 240 3.72 -5.54 -24.43
C VAL A 240 4.45 -4.67 -23.44
N GLN A 241 3.90 -4.55 -22.24
CA GLN A 241 4.56 -3.90 -21.11
C GLN A 241 4.50 -4.82 -19.91
N LEU A 242 5.66 -5.19 -19.39
CA LEU A 242 5.76 -5.94 -18.14
C LEU A 242 5.97 -4.97 -16.97
N ALA A 243 5.40 -5.34 -15.83
CA ALA A 243 5.69 -4.73 -14.54
C ALA A 243 6.55 -5.70 -13.70
N PRO A 244 7.25 -5.22 -12.64
CA PRO A 244 7.90 -6.07 -11.62
C PRO A 244 6.90 -6.89 -10.77
N ALA A 245 5.84 -7.40 -11.38
CA ALA A 245 4.78 -8.19 -10.77
C ALA A 245 4.74 -9.57 -11.41
N THR A 246 3.95 -10.47 -10.83
CA THR A 246 3.67 -11.80 -11.38
C THR A 246 2.58 -11.78 -12.45
N THR A 247 1.85 -10.68 -12.61
CA THR A 247 0.73 -10.58 -13.54
C THR A 247 0.99 -9.54 -14.63
N ALA A 248 0.60 -9.87 -15.86
CA ALA A 248 0.64 -8.96 -17.00
C ALA A 248 -0.65 -9.08 -17.82
N ALA A 249 -1.19 -7.94 -18.27
CA ALA A 249 -2.38 -7.88 -19.11
C ALA A 249 -2.01 -7.25 -20.47
N ILE A 250 -2.37 -7.93 -21.56
CA ILE A 250 -2.02 -7.51 -22.93
C ILE A 250 -3.29 -7.52 -23.78
N ARG A 251 -3.50 -6.45 -24.56
CA ARG A 251 -4.66 -6.35 -25.46
C ARG A 251 -4.45 -7.27 -26.66
N VAL A 252 -5.39 -8.18 -26.90
CA VAL A 252 -5.31 -9.21 -27.96
C VAL A 252 -6.41 -9.06 -29.01
N GLY A 253 -7.48 -8.31 -28.72
CA GLY A 253 -8.58 -8.11 -29.65
C GLY A 253 -9.57 -7.03 -29.24
N SER A 254 -10.68 -7.01 -29.97
CA SER A 254 -11.87 -6.20 -29.72
C SER A 254 -13.13 -7.07 -29.78
N SER A 255 -14.25 -6.54 -29.29
CA SER A 255 -15.58 -7.15 -29.40
C SER A 255 -16.01 -7.45 -30.84
N ASN A 256 -15.44 -6.76 -31.83
CA ASN A 256 -15.80 -6.89 -33.24
C ASN A 256 -15.10 -8.05 -33.95
N PHE A 257 -14.13 -8.70 -33.31
CA PHE A 257 -13.38 -9.79 -33.91
C PHE A 257 -14.19 -11.09 -33.89
N THR A 258 -13.93 -11.97 -34.86
CA THR A 258 -14.46 -13.33 -34.81
C THR A 258 -13.73 -14.14 -33.73
N PRO A 259 -14.38 -15.16 -33.13
CA PRO A 259 -13.71 -16.03 -32.16
C PRO A 259 -12.43 -16.68 -32.71
N GLN A 260 -12.40 -16.99 -34.02
CA GLN A 260 -11.25 -17.56 -34.72
C GLN A 260 -10.09 -16.55 -34.77
N GLN A 261 -10.35 -15.32 -35.20
CA GLN A 261 -9.33 -14.26 -35.24
C GLN A 261 -8.76 -13.97 -33.85
N LEU A 262 -9.61 -13.96 -32.83
CA LEU A 262 -9.18 -13.77 -31.45
C LEU A 262 -8.30 -14.93 -30.97
N SER A 263 -8.64 -16.17 -31.32
CA SER A 263 -7.84 -17.34 -30.94
C SER A 263 -6.45 -17.36 -31.57
N GLU A 264 -6.34 -17.02 -32.86
CA GLU A 264 -5.05 -16.93 -33.57
C GLU A 264 -4.17 -15.81 -33.00
N ASN A 265 -4.77 -14.67 -32.64
CA ASN A 265 -4.06 -13.59 -31.98
C ASN A 265 -3.57 -13.99 -30.58
N VAL A 266 -4.40 -14.68 -29.79
CA VAL A 266 -4.02 -15.17 -28.46
C VAL A 266 -2.84 -16.14 -28.56
N GLU A 267 -2.87 -17.07 -29.51
CA GLU A 267 -1.77 -18.01 -29.73
C GLU A 267 -0.47 -17.31 -30.11
N ALA A 268 -0.52 -16.37 -31.08
CA ALA A 268 0.64 -15.59 -31.50
C ALA A 268 1.23 -14.77 -30.32
N VAL A 269 0.38 -14.19 -29.48
CA VAL A 269 0.80 -13.42 -28.30
C VAL A 269 1.42 -14.32 -27.24
N VAL A 270 0.81 -15.47 -26.92
CA VAL A 270 1.36 -16.42 -25.94
C VAL A 270 2.73 -16.94 -26.40
N LYS A 271 2.88 -17.28 -27.69
CA LYS A 271 4.16 -17.68 -28.27
C LYS A 271 5.21 -16.56 -28.18
N GLY A 272 4.86 -15.33 -28.56
CA GLY A 272 5.77 -14.19 -28.45
C GLY A 272 6.19 -13.86 -27.01
N LEU A 273 5.29 -14.04 -26.04
CA LEU A 273 5.57 -13.80 -24.61
C LEU A 273 6.50 -14.86 -24.04
N THR A 274 6.23 -16.13 -24.32
CA THR A 274 7.02 -17.27 -23.85
C THR A 274 8.44 -17.28 -24.39
N GLU A 275 8.64 -16.93 -25.65
CA GLU A 275 9.96 -16.93 -26.28
C GLU A 275 10.81 -15.70 -25.90
N LYS A 276 10.19 -14.51 -25.76
CA LYS A 276 10.93 -13.23 -25.70
C LYS A 276 10.88 -12.52 -24.35
N PHE A 277 9.80 -12.65 -23.58
CA PHE A 277 9.54 -11.79 -22.42
C PHE A 277 9.57 -12.56 -21.08
N ILE A 278 9.08 -13.81 -21.04
CA ILE A 278 8.99 -14.61 -19.83
C ILE A 278 10.28 -15.43 -19.62
N THR A 279 10.90 -15.29 -18.45
CA THR A 279 12.07 -16.09 -18.06
C THR A 279 11.70 -17.56 -17.86
N LYS A 280 12.52 -18.49 -18.35
CA LYS A 280 12.27 -19.95 -18.33
C LYS A 280 11.02 -20.39 -19.12
N GLY A 281 10.47 -19.52 -19.99
CA GLY A 281 9.37 -19.81 -20.90
C GLY A 281 8.15 -20.39 -20.18
N TRP A 282 7.61 -21.49 -20.72
CA TRP A 282 6.41 -22.15 -20.20
C TRP A 282 6.49 -22.63 -18.76
N ARG A 283 7.68 -22.98 -18.24
CA ARG A 283 7.84 -23.48 -16.85
C ARG A 283 7.47 -22.44 -15.79
N ASN A 284 7.62 -21.16 -16.13
CA ASN A 284 7.31 -20.05 -15.22
C ASN A 284 5.87 -19.55 -15.36
N ILE A 285 5.07 -20.11 -16.27
CA ILE A 285 3.65 -19.73 -16.40
C ILE A 285 2.85 -20.48 -15.33
N LYS A 286 2.02 -19.76 -14.59
CA LYS A 286 1.05 -20.29 -13.63
C LYS A 286 -0.34 -20.38 -14.24
N ALA A 287 -0.77 -19.33 -14.92
CA ALA A 287 -2.13 -19.26 -15.47
C ALA A 287 -2.22 -18.29 -16.66
N ILE A 288 -3.10 -18.61 -17.60
CA ILE A 288 -3.48 -17.77 -18.74
C ILE A 288 -5.00 -17.64 -18.75
N HIS A 289 -5.49 -16.41 -18.70
CA HIS A 289 -6.91 -16.09 -18.74
C HIS A 289 -7.21 -15.07 -19.83
N VAL A 290 -8.43 -15.07 -20.38
CA VAL A 290 -8.92 -14.02 -21.27
C VAL A 290 -10.06 -13.27 -20.60
N LYS A 291 -10.04 -11.93 -20.68
CA LYS A 291 -10.93 -11.03 -19.95
C LYS A 291 -11.36 -9.86 -20.84
N GLY A 292 -12.62 -9.43 -20.74
CA GLY A 292 -13.11 -8.14 -21.25
C GLY A 292 -12.79 -6.99 -20.30
N ALA A 293 -13.29 -5.79 -20.57
CA ALA A 293 -13.10 -4.65 -19.67
C ALA A 293 -13.86 -4.87 -18.35
N ASN A 294 -15.12 -5.30 -18.45
CA ASN A 294 -16.02 -5.47 -17.30
C ASN A 294 -16.48 -6.91 -17.07
N THR A 295 -15.85 -7.89 -17.71
CA THR A 295 -16.27 -9.30 -17.61
C THR A 295 -15.40 -10.12 -16.66
N MET A 296 -15.90 -11.31 -16.28
CA MET A 296 -15.12 -12.31 -15.57
C MET A 296 -13.97 -12.84 -16.46
N ALA A 297 -12.85 -13.21 -15.82
CA ALA A 297 -11.70 -13.76 -16.51
C ALA A 297 -11.90 -15.26 -16.76
N MET A 298 -11.89 -15.67 -18.03
CA MET A 298 -12.07 -17.06 -18.44
C MET A 298 -10.71 -17.78 -18.46
N PRO A 299 -10.54 -18.90 -17.73
CA PRO A 299 -9.28 -19.64 -17.74
C PRO A 299 -9.12 -20.38 -19.07
N ILE A 300 -7.94 -20.23 -19.68
CA ILE A 300 -7.53 -20.98 -20.87
C ILE A 300 -6.50 -22.04 -20.51
N TRP A 301 -5.60 -21.72 -19.59
CA TRP A 301 -4.55 -22.64 -19.18
C TRP A 301 -4.18 -22.40 -17.71
N LEU A 302 -3.97 -23.48 -16.95
CA LEU A 302 -3.56 -23.45 -15.55
C LEU A 302 -2.46 -24.49 -15.34
N ALA A 303 -1.41 -24.14 -14.60
CA ALA A 303 -0.37 -25.08 -14.21
C ALA A 303 -0.85 -25.95 -13.04
N SER A 304 -0.65 -27.27 -13.10
CA SER A 304 -0.84 -28.16 -11.95
C SER A 304 0.24 -27.96 -10.88
N GLU A 305 1.46 -27.63 -11.31
CA GLU A 305 2.61 -27.39 -10.43
C GLU A 305 2.67 -25.90 -10.06
N LEU A 306 2.76 -25.59 -8.77
CA LEU A 306 2.83 -24.20 -8.27
C LEU A 306 4.25 -23.62 -8.27
N TRP A 307 5.27 -24.48 -8.29
CA TRP A 307 6.68 -24.11 -8.13
C TRP A 307 7.46 -24.28 -9.43
N VAL A 308 8.63 -23.65 -9.54
CA VAL A 308 9.50 -23.77 -10.73
C VAL A 308 10.55 -24.85 -10.52
N GLU A 309 11.11 -24.94 -9.32
CA GLU A 309 12.06 -25.97 -8.85
C GLU A 309 11.72 -26.37 -7.41
N GLU A 310 12.06 -27.59 -7.00
CA GLU A 310 11.79 -28.15 -5.66
C GLU A 310 12.51 -27.40 -4.53
N GLY A 311 13.64 -26.75 -4.86
CA GLY A 311 14.39 -25.87 -3.96
C GLY A 311 13.74 -24.50 -3.70
N ASP A 312 12.61 -24.17 -4.34
CA ASP A 312 11.82 -22.97 -4.01
C ASP A 312 10.94 -23.16 -2.76
N VAL A 313 10.87 -24.39 -2.21
CA VAL A 313 10.08 -24.75 -1.02
C VAL A 313 10.94 -24.82 0.25
N VAL A 314 12.25 -25.04 0.10
CA VAL A 314 13.17 -25.21 1.22
C VAL A 314 13.81 -23.86 1.51
N GLU A 315 13.50 -23.28 2.68
CA GLU A 315 14.35 -22.21 3.22
C GLU A 315 15.75 -22.80 3.43
N LYS A 316 16.69 -22.40 2.57
CA LYS A 316 18.09 -22.65 2.86
C LYS A 316 18.47 -21.67 3.96
N ASP A 317 18.88 -22.21 5.10
CA ASP A 317 19.61 -21.46 6.11
C ASP A 317 20.74 -20.67 5.43
N ASP A 318 20.64 -19.34 5.44
CA ASP A 318 21.60 -18.39 4.88
C ASP A 318 22.89 -18.30 5.72
N SER A 319 23.43 -19.45 6.12
CA SER A 319 24.74 -19.58 6.78
C SER A 319 25.73 -20.45 6.00
N ALA A 320 25.31 -21.13 4.92
CA ALA A 320 26.17 -22.09 4.22
C ALA A 320 26.65 -21.67 2.81
N GLN A 321 26.20 -20.54 2.23
CA GLN A 321 26.59 -20.16 0.85
C GLN A 321 27.72 -19.11 0.73
N ALA A 322 28.43 -18.82 1.80
CA ALA A 322 29.59 -17.92 1.74
C ALA A 322 30.92 -18.61 1.37
N ILE A 323 30.95 -19.92 1.05
CA ILE A 323 32.23 -20.64 0.79
C ILE A 323 32.34 -21.26 -0.62
N GLU A 324 31.28 -21.36 -1.43
CA GLU A 324 31.36 -21.96 -2.78
C GLU A 324 31.34 -20.94 -3.93
N GLY A 325 32.07 -19.83 -3.76
CA GLY A 325 32.15 -18.75 -4.74
C GLY A 325 33.55 -18.46 -5.29
N ALA A 326 34.51 -19.37 -5.19
CA ALA A 326 35.83 -19.15 -5.78
C ALA A 326 36.56 -20.46 -6.12
N LYS A 327 36.26 -21.01 -7.31
CA LYS A 327 37.09 -21.86 -8.21
C LYS A 327 36.11 -22.72 -9.05
N ASN A 328 36.00 -22.54 -10.36
CA ASN A 328 37.06 -22.87 -11.29
C ASN A 328 36.83 -22.21 -12.65
N ASP A 329 37.89 -21.61 -13.18
CA ASP A 329 38.15 -21.63 -14.62
C ASP A 329 39.67 -21.75 -14.82
N LYS A 330 40.17 -23.00 -14.88
CA LYS A 330 41.34 -23.39 -15.68
C LYS A 330 41.42 -24.91 -15.86
N LYS A 331 41.30 -25.29 -17.13
CA LYS A 331 41.44 -26.62 -17.72
C LYS A 331 42.65 -27.44 -17.22
N ARG A 332 42.36 -28.69 -16.83
CA ARG A 332 42.82 -29.96 -17.45
C ARG A 332 44.33 -30.28 -17.43
N LYS A 333 44.78 -31.16 -16.53
CA LYS A 333 45.41 -32.48 -16.85
C LYS A 333 45.90 -33.25 -15.60
N GLN A 334 45.60 -34.55 -15.62
CA GLN A 334 46.30 -35.71 -15.03
C GLN A 334 46.24 -36.03 -13.52
N ILE A 335 45.57 -37.16 -13.29
CA ILE A 335 45.66 -38.26 -12.30
C ILE A 335 47.16 -38.61 -12.03
N GLU A 336 47.69 -38.94 -10.84
CA GLU A 336 47.32 -40.00 -9.88
C GLU A 336 48.17 -39.92 -8.58
N ALA A 337 47.67 -40.57 -7.51
CA ALA A 337 48.39 -41.22 -6.39
C ALA A 337 48.96 -40.42 -5.20
N GLY A 338 48.63 -40.91 -3.99
CA GLY A 338 49.59 -41.01 -2.87
C GLY A 338 49.25 -40.29 -1.55
N GLU A 339 48.58 -41.02 -0.64
CA GLU A 339 48.82 -41.17 0.82
C GLU A 339 49.32 -40.00 1.71
N GLY A 340 48.81 -39.97 2.96
CA GLY A 340 49.68 -39.78 4.14
C GLY A 340 49.38 -38.63 5.12
N GLU A 341 48.69 -38.99 6.20
CA GLU A 341 48.80 -38.54 7.61
C GLU A 341 49.61 -37.28 8.08
N LYS A 342 48.96 -36.56 9.03
CA LYS A 342 49.42 -36.12 10.38
C LYS A 342 50.30 -34.85 10.62
N ILE A 343 49.75 -34.01 11.52
CA ILE A 343 50.31 -33.48 12.79
C ILE A 343 51.06 -32.10 12.84
N SER A 344 50.61 -31.32 13.85
CA SER A 344 51.24 -30.31 14.75
C SER A 344 51.69 -28.92 14.28
N GLU A 345 51.12 -27.93 14.99
CA GLU A 345 51.73 -26.84 15.77
C GLU A 345 52.99 -26.08 15.29
N GLY A 346 52.88 -24.75 15.35
CA GLY A 346 53.88 -23.91 16.01
C GLY A 346 54.72 -22.94 15.15
N GLY A 347 54.54 -21.64 15.39
CA GLY A 347 55.68 -20.72 15.56
C GLY A 347 56.06 -19.75 14.43
N LYS A 348 55.63 -18.50 14.58
CA LYS A 348 56.33 -17.20 14.30
C LYS A 348 57.48 -17.18 13.28
N LYS A 349 57.39 -16.26 12.30
CA LYS A 349 58.40 -15.18 12.13
C LYS A 349 57.90 -13.98 11.31
N SER A 350 58.09 -12.83 11.92
CA SER A 350 58.02 -11.42 11.50
C SER A 350 58.61 -11.05 10.13
N LYS A 351 58.01 -10.05 9.47
CA LYS A 351 58.74 -8.90 8.87
C LYS A 351 57.84 -7.66 8.69
N LYS A 352 58.38 -6.52 9.13
CA LYS A 352 57.85 -5.14 9.14
C LYS A 352 57.76 -4.51 7.72
N PRO A 353 57.16 -3.30 7.58
CA PRO A 353 56.38 -2.85 6.42
C PRO A 353 57.12 -1.86 5.50
N LYS A 354 56.57 -1.61 4.31
CA LYS A 354 56.73 -0.41 3.44
C LYS A 354 55.41 -0.26 2.65
N ALA A 355 54.57 0.73 2.96
CA ALA A 355 54.60 2.12 2.53
C ALA A 355 54.18 2.31 1.05
N ALA A 356 52.94 2.76 0.85
CA ALA A 356 52.46 3.62 -0.25
C ALA A 356 50.98 3.94 0.02
N ASP A 357 50.75 5.06 0.69
CA ASP A 357 49.43 5.63 1.00
C ASP A 357 49.55 7.10 0.61
N ASP A 358 49.18 7.46 -0.64
CA ASP A 358 49.25 8.84 -1.14
C ASP A 358 48.17 9.21 -2.18
N ASP A 359 47.31 8.28 -2.62
CA ASP A 359 46.28 8.59 -3.63
C ASP A 359 44.87 8.90 -3.05
N GLU A 360 44.59 8.54 -1.79
CA GLU A 360 43.28 8.78 -1.17
C GLU A 360 43.12 10.22 -0.64
N ALA A 361 44.21 10.84 -0.17
CA ALA A 361 44.20 12.19 0.42
C ALA A 361 43.93 13.30 -0.63
N ALA A 362 44.45 13.13 -1.85
CA ALA A 362 44.24 14.07 -2.96
C ALA A 362 42.79 14.05 -3.48
N SER A 363 42.11 12.89 -3.41
CA SER A 363 40.72 12.76 -3.83
C SER A 363 39.75 13.44 -2.85
N LEU A 364 40.09 13.42 -1.55
CA LEU A 364 39.29 14.02 -0.48
C LEU A 364 39.47 15.54 -0.41
N SER A 365 40.67 16.06 -0.67
CA SER A 365 40.91 17.51 -0.73
C SER A 365 40.22 18.15 -1.94
N ALA A 366 40.28 17.52 -3.11
CA ALA A 366 39.59 17.98 -4.32
C ALA A 366 38.05 17.96 -4.15
N ARG A 367 37.52 16.98 -3.40
CA ARG A 367 36.08 16.88 -3.11
C ARG A 367 35.64 17.92 -2.08
N LYS A 368 36.49 18.27 -1.10
CA LYS A 368 36.24 19.34 -0.12
C LYS A 368 36.27 20.73 -0.77
N GLU A 369 37.22 21.01 -1.65
CA GLU A 369 37.26 22.28 -2.40
C GLU A 369 36.05 22.44 -3.34
N LYS A 370 35.62 21.35 -3.98
CA LYS A 370 34.43 21.38 -4.86
C LYS A 370 33.15 21.66 -4.07
N LEU A 371 33.05 21.14 -2.84
CA LEU A 371 31.92 21.38 -1.96
C LEU A 371 31.93 22.80 -1.36
N GLN A 372 33.11 23.35 -1.08
CA GLN A 372 33.27 24.74 -0.65
C GLN A 372 32.96 25.73 -1.78
N LYS A 373 33.39 25.46 -3.02
CA LYS A 373 33.02 26.25 -4.19
C LYS A 373 31.52 26.21 -4.48
N GLN A 374 30.86 25.07 -4.27
CA GLN A 374 29.40 24.96 -4.39
C GLN A 374 28.66 25.72 -3.28
N LYS A 375 29.17 25.70 -2.05
CA LYS A 375 28.60 26.50 -0.94
C LYS A 375 28.81 28.01 -1.14
N ALA A 376 29.98 28.42 -1.60
CA ALA A 376 30.26 29.83 -1.90
C ALA A 376 29.40 30.36 -3.05
N LYS A 377 29.16 29.53 -4.08
CA LYS A 377 28.27 29.87 -5.19
C LYS A 377 26.81 29.98 -4.76
N ALA A 378 26.34 29.06 -3.90
CA ALA A 378 24.99 29.15 -3.33
C ALA A 378 24.80 30.35 -2.39
N LEU A 379 25.88 30.82 -1.72
CA LEU A 379 25.86 32.04 -0.92
C LEU A 379 25.80 33.30 -1.80
N GLN A 380 26.55 33.34 -2.91
CA GLN A 380 26.51 34.44 -3.88
C GLN A 380 25.15 34.54 -4.60
N ASP A 381 24.56 33.41 -4.99
CA ASP A 381 23.22 33.37 -5.60
C ASP A 381 22.12 33.83 -4.59
N GLY A 382 22.37 33.65 -3.29
CA GLY A 382 21.53 34.18 -2.19
C GLY A 382 21.71 35.69 -1.94
N GLU A 383 22.92 36.21 -2.10
CA GLU A 383 23.21 37.65 -1.94
C GLU A 383 22.76 38.50 -3.15
N GLU A 384 22.79 37.96 -4.38
CA GLU A 384 22.25 38.64 -5.58
C GLU A 384 20.72 38.73 -5.59
N SER A 385 20.03 37.74 -5.02
CA SER A 385 18.58 37.78 -4.85
C SER A 385 18.13 38.69 -3.70
N GLY A 386 18.96 38.87 -2.67
CA GLY A 386 18.75 39.82 -1.57
C GLY A 386 19.00 41.30 -1.95
N ARG A 387 19.92 41.57 -2.89
CA ARG A 387 20.26 42.95 -3.31
C ARG A 387 19.28 43.58 -4.33
N LYS A 388 18.39 42.80 -4.95
CA LYS A 388 17.34 43.34 -5.86
C LYS A 388 16.06 43.80 -5.16
N ALA A 389 15.92 43.61 -3.85
CA ALA A 389 14.72 43.97 -3.09
C ALA A 389 14.85 45.24 -2.21
N ALA A 390 15.99 45.94 -2.25
CA ALA A 390 16.19 47.13 -1.42
C ALA A 390 16.85 48.28 -2.23
N ALA A 391 16.04 49.04 -2.97
CA ALA A 391 16.42 50.38 -3.45
C ALA A 391 15.18 51.26 -3.73
N THR A 392 15.00 52.23 -2.83
CA THR A 392 14.40 53.58 -2.95
C THR A 392 12.87 53.84 -2.93
N PRO A 393 12.45 54.89 -2.17
CA PRO A 393 11.05 55.30 -1.96
C PRO A 393 10.65 56.55 -2.76
N THR A 394 9.36 56.91 -2.80
CA THR A 394 8.91 58.32 -2.86
C THR A 394 7.44 58.49 -2.46
N LYS A 395 7.16 59.60 -1.77
CA LYS A 395 5.91 60.05 -1.15
C LYS A 395 4.94 60.70 -2.14
N ALA A 396 3.63 60.57 -1.88
CA ALA A 396 2.61 61.64 -1.89
C ALA A 396 1.33 61.03 -1.24
N GLU A 397 0.97 61.40 0.00
CA GLU A 397 -0.08 62.40 0.36
C GLU A 397 -1.38 62.28 -0.46
N ALA A 398 -2.59 62.41 0.07
CA ALA A 398 -3.18 62.45 1.41
C ALA A 398 -4.71 62.29 1.18
N GLY A 399 -5.44 61.67 2.10
CA GLY A 399 -6.89 61.49 1.92
C GLY A 399 -7.54 60.73 3.07
N SER A 400 -7.72 61.42 4.19
CA SER A 400 -8.40 60.89 5.37
C SER A 400 -9.88 60.61 5.11
N THR A 401 -10.38 59.45 5.52
CA THR A 401 -11.72 59.34 6.13
C THR A 401 -11.77 58.18 7.12
N LYS A 402 -12.22 58.51 8.33
CA LYS A 402 -12.44 57.63 9.48
C LYS A 402 -13.42 56.49 9.17
N LYS A 403 -13.13 55.26 9.61
CA LYS A 403 -14.15 54.42 10.28
C LYS A 403 -13.55 53.32 11.18
N LYS A 404 -13.78 53.55 12.47
CA LYS A 404 -13.77 52.70 13.68
C LYS A 404 -13.55 51.18 13.51
N ARG A 405 -12.58 50.68 14.31
CA ARG A 405 -12.66 49.52 15.23
C ARG A 405 -13.90 48.62 15.08
N LYS A 406 -13.67 47.36 14.67
CA LYS A 406 -14.37 46.19 15.20
C LYS A 406 -13.40 45.01 15.38
N GLN A 407 -12.98 44.91 16.63
CA GLN A 407 -12.52 43.73 17.35
C GLN A 407 -13.35 42.47 17.03
N SER A 408 -12.65 41.34 16.90
CA SER A 408 -12.93 40.07 17.59
C SER A 408 -14.41 39.72 17.87
N VAL A 409 -15.11 39.10 16.92
CA VAL A 409 -16.39 38.38 17.21
C VAL A 409 -16.53 37.04 16.48
N LEU A 410 -15.64 36.65 15.56
CA LEU A 410 -15.84 35.44 14.74
C LEU A 410 -15.36 34.09 15.33
N ARG A 411 -14.94 34.05 16.60
CA ARG A 411 -14.70 32.79 17.34
C ARG A 411 -15.54 32.61 18.61
N ALA A 412 -16.42 33.57 18.91
CA ALA A 412 -17.42 33.50 19.98
C ALA A 412 -18.86 33.26 19.46
N ALA A 413 -19.03 33.14 18.14
CA ALA A 413 -20.32 32.89 17.47
C ALA A 413 -20.44 31.47 16.88
N ARG A 414 -19.65 30.50 17.38
CA ARG A 414 -19.85 29.06 17.14
C ARG A 414 -20.28 28.29 18.40
N SER A 415 -20.39 28.97 19.54
CA SER A 415 -20.83 28.39 20.80
C SER A 415 -22.28 28.70 21.18
N GLN A 416 -23.02 29.50 20.40
CA GLN A 416 -24.44 29.75 20.61
C GLN A 416 -25.16 29.89 19.27
N LEU A 417 -25.67 28.75 18.78
CA LEU A 417 -26.81 28.58 17.86
C LEU A 417 -26.78 27.10 17.43
N ASN A 418 -27.12 26.21 18.37
CA ASN A 418 -27.69 24.93 18.03
C ASN A 418 -29.03 24.91 18.76
N PRO A 419 -30.18 24.87 18.06
CA PRO A 419 -31.46 24.75 18.73
C PRO A 419 -31.42 23.43 19.51
N SER A 420 -31.65 23.53 20.81
CA SER A 420 -31.85 22.40 21.71
C SER A 420 -33.00 21.55 21.19
N ARG A 421 -32.70 20.61 20.30
CA ARG A 421 -33.55 19.46 20.05
C ARG A 421 -33.43 18.62 21.31
N ALA A 422 -34.47 18.66 22.13
CA ALA A 422 -34.59 17.86 23.33
C ALA A 422 -34.18 16.42 22.97
N PHE A 423 -32.99 16.02 23.41
CA PHE A 423 -32.58 14.63 23.30
C PHE A 423 -33.55 13.84 24.16
N ASN A 424 -34.25 12.92 23.49
CA ASN A 424 -35.05 11.88 24.12
C ASN A 424 -34.33 11.37 25.36
N ARG A 425 -35.02 11.40 26.50
CA ARG A 425 -34.74 10.45 27.58
C ARG A 425 -34.60 9.08 26.94
N PRO A 426 -33.60 8.25 27.31
CA PRO A 426 -33.62 6.87 26.85
C PRO A 426 -34.92 6.28 27.37
N THR A 427 -35.86 6.03 26.47
CA THR A 427 -36.97 5.13 26.74
C THR A 427 -36.30 3.82 27.03
N ALA A 428 -36.17 3.46 28.31
CA ALA A 428 -35.75 2.13 28.70
C ALA A 428 -36.66 1.16 27.94
N SER A 429 -36.10 0.49 26.94
CA SER A 429 -36.79 -0.50 26.12
C SER A 429 -37.46 -1.48 27.08
N ALA A 430 -38.70 -1.87 26.82
CA ALA A 430 -39.38 -2.90 27.63
C ALA A 430 -38.56 -4.21 27.66
N TYR A 431 -37.65 -4.40 26.70
CA TYR A 431 -36.72 -5.52 26.60
C TYR A 431 -35.46 -5.39 27.47
N ALA A 432 -35.16 -4.22 28.05
CA ALA A 432 -33.98 -4.02 28.90
C ALA A 432 -33.94 -4.97 30.12
N ARG A 433 -35.11 -5.46 30.56
CA ARG A 433 -35.24 -6.45 31.65
C ARG A 433 -34.90 -7.89 31.22
N LEU A 434 -34.89 -8.17 29.92
CA LEU A 434 -34.53 -9.47 29.33
C LEU A 434 -33.07 -9.53 28.87
N LEU A 435 -32.37 -8.39 28.92
CA LEU A 435 -30.95 -8.33 28.56
C LEU A 435 -30.12 -8.94 29.68
N SER A 436 -29.15 -9.76 29.29
CA SER A 436 -28.12 -10.29 30.17
C SER A 436 -26.78 -10.17 29.44
N THR A 437 -25.82 -9.50 30.08
CA THR A 437 -24.52 -9.18 29.49
C THR A 437 -23.40 -9.93 30.18
N LEU A 438 -22.58 -10.62 29.40
CA LEU A 438 -21.31 -11.20 29.82
C LEU A 438 -20.16 -10.24 29.44
N ALA A 439 -19.59 -9.57 30.42
CA ALA A 439 -18.43 -8.70 30.25
C ALA A 439 -17.14 -9.53 30.37
N LEU A 440 -16.46 -9.75 29.25
CA LEU A 440 -15.15 -10.40 29.22
C LEU A 440 -14.09 -9.45 29.78
N LEU A 441 -13.50 -9.83 30.90
CA LEU A 441 -12.43 -9.08 31.54
C LEU A 441 -11.07 -9.72 31.24
N GLU A 442 -10.06 -8.88 31.08
CA GLU A 442 -8.67 -9.27 30.81
C GLU A 442 -7.87 -9.13 32.11
N GLN A 443 -7.12 -10.18 32.46
CA GLN A 443 -6.22 -10.20 33.62
C GLN A 443 -4.80 -10.54 33.17
N ARG A 444 -3.82 -10.12 33.95
CA ARG A 444 -2.42 -10.53 33.78
C ARG A 444 -1.75 -10.66 35.15
N ASP A 445 -1.11 -11.79 35.40
CA ASP A 445 -0.39 -12.07 36.64
C ASP A 445 -1.28 -11.81 37.88
N GLY A 446 -2.56 -12.18 37.79
CA GLY A 446 -3.56 -12.00 38.85
C GLY A 446 -4.11 -10.59 38.99
N LYS A 447 -3.70 -9.62 38.15
CA LYS A 447 -4.21 -8.23 38.17
C LYS A 447 -5.15 -7.94 37.02
N LEU A 448 -6.22 -7.20 37.30
CA LEU A 448 -7.16 -6.77 36.27
C LEU A 448 -6.52 -5.70 35.36
N GLN A 449 -6.69 -5.85 34.04
CA GLN A 449 -6.26 -4.83 33.09
C GLN A 449 -7.28 -3.68 33.03
N GLY A 450 -6.79 -2.44 32.95
CA GLY A 450 -7.64 -1.25 32.92
C GLY A 450 -8.58 -1.17 31.71
N SER A 451 -8.25 -1.84 30.60
CA SER A 451 -9.11 -1.99 29.42
C SER A 451 -10.46 -2.65 29.75
N SER A 452 -10.48 -3.54 30.76
CA SER A 452 -11.68 -4.24 31.24
C SER A 452 -12.74 -3.29 31.78
N LEU A 453 -12.34 -2.14 32.36
CA LEU A 453 -13.27 -1.16 32.91
C LEU A 453 -14.15 -0.52 31.84
N SER A 454 -13.62 -0.33 30.62
CA SER A 454 -14.38 0.19 29.49
C SER A 454 -15.42 -0.82 29.00
N ALA A 455 -15.14 -2.12 29.08
CA ALA A 455 -16.11 -3.18 28.74
C ALA A 455 -17.28 -3.19 29.74
N ILE A 456 -16.99 -3.02 31.02
CA ILE A 456 -18.02 -2.91 32.08
C ILE A 456 -18.86 -1.64 31.87
N ALA A 457 -18.23 -0.49 31.62
CA ALA A 457 -18.95 0.76 31.36
C ALA A 457 -19.90 0.67 30.16
N ALA A 458 -19.48 0.00 29.09
CA ALA A 458 -20.32 -0.25 27.92
C ALA A 458 -21.46 -1.23 28.24
N ALA A 459 -21.20 -2.30 29.00
CA ALA A 459 -22.21 -3.25 29.44
C ALA A 459 -23.30 -2.58 30.30
N GLN A 460 -22.91 -1.70 31.22
CA GLN A 460 -23.85 -0.92 32.03
C GLN A 460 -24.74 0.01 31.20
N LYS A 461 -24.20 0.54 30.10
CA LYS A 461 -24.95 1.41 29.18
C LYS A 461 -26.00 0.63 28.38
N LEU A 462 -25.79 -0.67 28.12
CA LEU A 462 -26.81 -1.54 27.52
C LEU A 462 -27.98 -1.77 28.47
N GLY A 463 -27.71 -1.80 29.78
CA GLY A 463 -28.68 -2.14 30.82
C GLY A 463 -28.84 -3.65 31.02
N GLY A 464 -29.69 -4.01 31.98
CA GLY A 464 -29.83 -5.40 32.46
C GLY A 464 -28.68 -5.84 33.38
N PRO A 465 -28.73 -7.06 33.94
CA PRO A 465 -27.65 -7.62 34.75
C PRO A 465 -26.35 -7.79 33.96
N VAL A 466 -25.24 -7.44 34.61
CA VAL A 466 -23.89 -7.57 34.06
C VAL A 466 -23.11 -8.61 34.86
N THR A 467 -22.73 -9.70 34.19
CA THR A 467 -21.82 -10.72 34.75
C THR A 467 -20.44 -10.53 34.16
N ALA A 468 -19.42 -10.37 35.00
CA ALA A 468 -18.03 -10.38 34.57
C ALA A 468 -17.55 -11.82 34.33
N PHE A 469 -16.68 -12.04 33.35
CA PHE A 469 -16.03 -13.32 33.08
C PHE A 469 -14.52 -13.19 33.14
N LEU A 470 -13.87 -14.04 33.94
CA LEU A 470 -12.42 -14.14 34.12
C LEU A 470 -11.98 -15.60 34.13
N ALA A 471 -10.84 -15.89 33.53
CA ALA A 471 -10.20 -17.20 33.64
C ALA A 471 -8.67 -17.06 33.70
N GLY A 472 -8.02 -17.99 34.40
CA GLY A 472 -6.57 -18.01 34.57
C GLY A 472 -6.16 -18.73 35.86
N SER A 473 -4.88 -18.65 36.20
CA SER A 473 -4.34 -19.26 37.41
C SER A 473 -4.63 -18.40 38.64
N GLY A 474 -5.27 -18.96 39.67
CA GLY A 474 -5.52 -18.26 40.94
C GLY A 474 -6.44 -17.03 40.81
N VAL A 475 -7.19 -16.92 39.71
CA VAL A 475 -8.01 -15.72 39.43
C VAL A 475 -9.14 -15.54 40.44
N LYS A 476 -9.64 -16.63 41.02
CA LYS A 476 -10.70 -16.58 42.05
C LYS A 476 -10.26 -15.79 43.29
N GLY A 477 -8.98 -15.88 43.67
CA GLY A 477 -8.42 -15.21 44.84
C GLY A 477 -7.81 -13.83 44.56
N THR A 478 -7.69 -13.45 43.28
CA THR A 478 -6.95 -12.26 42.86
C THR A 478 -7.85 -11.33 42.02
N SER A 479 -7.76 -11.41 40.69
CA SER A 479 -8.47 -10.53 39.75
C SER A 479 -10.01 -10.61 39.87
N ALA A 480 -10.58 -11.75 40.27
CA ALA A 480 -12.02 -11.85 40.53
C ALA A 480 -12.46 -11.07 41.77
N VAL A 481 -11.62 -11.05 42.83
CA VAL A 481 -11.87 -10.25 44.04
C VAL A 481 -11.75 -8.75 43.73
N GLU A 482 -10.80 -8.38 42.87
CA GLU A 482 -10.68 -7.01 42.37
C GLU A 482 -11.91 -6.63 41.54
N ALA A 483 -12.32 -7.48 40.60
CA ALA A 483 -13.52 -7.25 39.78
C ALA A 483 -14.79 -7.15 40.63
N ALA A 484 -14.94 -7.96 41.68
CA ALA A 484 -16.13 -7.97 42.53
C ALA A 484 -16.39 -6.62 43.24
N LYS A 485 -15.35 -5.81 43.44
CA LYS A 485 -15.44 -4.46 44.03
C LYS A 485 -15.89 -3.39 43.04
N ILE A 486 -15.94 -3.71 41.75
CA ILE A 486 -16.35 -2.76 40.71
C ILE A 486 -17.86 -2.58 40.77
N LYS A 487 -18.28 -1.32 40.84
CA LYS A 487 -19.69 -0.97 40.89
C LYS A 487 -20.41 -1.35 39.60
N GLY A 488 -21.60 -1.94 39.74
CA GLY A 488 -22.51 -2.27 38.65
C GLY A 488 -22.20 -3.60 37.93
N LEU A 489 -21.49 -4.50 38.60
CA LEU A 489 -21.50 -5.94 38.30
C LEU A 489 -22.46 -6.65 39.27
N ASP A 490 -23.25 -7.58 38.75
CA ASP A 490 -24.11 -8.45 39.56
C ASP A 490 -23.34 -9.67 40.06
N LYS A 491 -22.54 -10.27 39.15
CA LYS A 491 -21.77 -11.49 39.40
C LYS A 491 -20.40 -11.43 38.73
N VAL A 492 -19.44 -12.15 39.29
CA VAL A 492 -18.13 -12.41 38.69
C VAL A 492 -17.98 -13.90 38.50
N MET A 493 -18.10 -14.36 37.26
CA MET A 493 -17.84 -15.74 36.88
C MET A 493 -16.34 -15.95 36.69
N ALA A 494 -15.76 -16.82 37.51
CA ALA A 494 -14.33 -17.10 37.51
C ALA A 494 -14.04 -18.59 37.26
N VAL A 495 -13.10 -18.87 36.36
CA VAL A 495 -12.60 -20.22 36.07
C VAL A 495 -11.11 -20.30 36.41
N ASP A 496 -10.79 -21.12 37.40
CA ASP A 496 -9.42 -21.24 37.94
C ASP A 496 -8.72 -22.44 37.30
N ASN A 497 -7.81 -22.16 36.36
CA ASN A 497 -7.00 -23.16 35.66
C ASN A 497 -5.81 -22.50 34.95
N ASP A 498 -4.61 -23.03 35.18
CA ASP A 498 -3.35 -22.56 34.60
C ASP A 498 -3.35 -22.52 33.06
N ALA A 499 -4.13 -23.40 32.41
CA ALA A 499 -4.25 -23.45 30.95
C ALA A 499 -4.77 -22.14 30.33
N TYR A 500 -5.45 -21.30 31.13
CA TYR A 500 -6.03 -20.03 30.67
C TYR A 500 -5.19 -18.81 31.03
N GLU A 501 -4.10 -18.96 31.78
CA GLU A 501 -3.30 -17.83 32.31
C GLU A 501 -2.75 -16.93 31.20
N LYS A 502 -2.33 -17.51 30.08
CA LYS A 502 -1.79 -16.76 28.93
C LYS A 502 -2.85 -16.33 27.92
N GLY A 503 -4.13 -16.64 28.16
CA GLY A 503 -5.23 -16.18 27.33
C GLY A 503 -5.20 -16.66 25.87
N LEU A 504 -4.72 -17.89 25.61
CA LEU A 504 -4.64 -18.42 24.25
C LEU A 504 -6.05 -18.54 23.62
N PRO A 505 -6.30 -18.00 22.42
CA PRO A 505 -7.65 -17.96 21.87
C PRO A 505 -8.20 -19.36 21.52
N GLU A 506 -7.33 -20.36 21.29
CA GLU A 506 -7.72 -21.73 20.94
C GLU A 506 -8.60 -22.41 22.00
N ASN A 507 -8.12 -22.43 23.24
CA ASN A 507 -8.82 -23.06 24.36
C ASN A 507 -9.79 -22.07 25.02
N TYR A 508 -9.43 -20.79 25.13
CA TYR A 508 -10.24 -19.78 25.78
C TYR A 508 -11.55 -19.49 25.01
N ALA A 509 -11.57 -19.58 23.67
CA ALA A 509 -12.81 -19.40 22.91
C ALA A 509 -13.85 -20.47 23.24
N THR A 510 -13.43 -21.73 23.34
CA THR A 510 -14.32 -22.86 23.67
C THR A 510 -14.86 -22.73 25.09
N LEU A 511 -13.99 -22.35 26.03
CA LEU A 511 -14.36 -22.01 27.41
C LEU A 511 -15.45 -20.93 27.46
N LEU A 512 -15.23 -19.81 26.76
CA LEU A 512 -16.16 -18.70 26.79
C LEU A 512 -17.51 -19.06 26.15
N VAL A 513 -17.50 -19.79 25.03
CA VAL A 513 -18.73 -20.25 24.35
C VAL A 513 -19.58 -21.16 25.24
N GLU A 514 -18.95 -22.08 25.99
CA GLU A 514 -19.69 -22.96 26.89
C GLU A 514 -20.41 -22.17 27.99
N ASN A 515 -19.71 -21.21 28.59
CA ASN A 515 -20.26 -20.34 29.64
C ASN A 515 -21.33 -19.38 29.08
N ILE A 516 -21.17 -18.87 27.86
CA ILE A 516 -22.18 -18.07 27.18
C ILE A 516 -23.49 -18.85 27.04
N LYS A 517 -23.41 -20.10 26.57
CA LYS A 517 -24.59 -20.96 26.37
C LYS A 517 -25.24 -21.35 27.70
N LYS A 518 -24.45 -21.71 28.71
CA LYS A 518 -24.96 -22.10 30.04
C LYS A 518 -25.64 -20.95 30.79
N GLY A 519 -25.12 -19.73 30.64
CA GLY A 519 -25.70 -18.55 31.27
C GLY A 519 -26.74 -17.81 30.44
N GLU A 520 -27.10 -18.33 29.26
CA GLU A 520 -28.11 -17.77 28.34
C GLU A 520 -27.90 -16.26 28.05
N PHE A 521 -26.63 -15.85 27.89
CA PHE A 521 -26.31 -14.44 27.71
C PHE A 521 -26.73 -13.91 26.34
N THR A 522 -27.35 -12.74 26.34
CA THR A 522 -27.78 -12.03 25.13
C THR A 522 -26.67 -11.18 24.51
N HIS A 523 -25.73 -10.71 25.34
CA HIS A 523 -24.65 -9.80 24.96
C HIS A 523 -23.33 -10.30 25.51
N VAL A 524 -22.28 -10.22 24.70
CA VAL A 524 -20.90 -10.53 25.10
C VAL A 524 -20.07 -9.32 24.74
N VAL A 525 -19.52 -8.65 25.76
CA VAL A 525 -18.81 -7.38 25.59
C VAL A 525 -17.38 -7.55 26.10
N GLY A 526 -16.39 -7.25 25.26
CA GLY A 526 -14.99 -7.21 25.66
C GLY A 526 -14.31 -5.93 25.23
N ALA A 527 -13.16 -5.61 25.83
CA ALA A 527 -12.36 -4.50 25.36
C ALA A 527 -11.82 -4.75 23.94
N HIS A 528 -11.65 -3.71 23.13
CA HIS A 528 -10.97 -3.79 21.84
C HIS A 528 -9.43 -3.87 22.00
N SER A 529 -8.96 -4.66 22.97
CA SER A 529 -7.55 -4.93 23.28
C SER A 529 -6.97 -5.98 22.32
N ALA A 530 -5.67 -6.28 22.46
CA ALA A 530 -5.05 -7.37 21.70
C ALA A 530 -5.74 -8.72 22.00
N PHE A 531 -6.04 -8.97 23.28
CA PHE A 531 -6.77 -10.16 23.74
C PHE A 531 -8.21 -10.21 23.19
N GLY A 532 -8.98 -9.13 23.31
CA GLY A 532 -10.34 -9.10 22.78
C GLY A 532 -10.40 -9.27 21.25
N LYS A 533 -9.42 -8.71 20.52
CA LYS A 533 -9.32 -8.84 19.06
C LYS A 533 -8.92 -10.25 18.61
N SER A 534 -8.13 -10.99 19.40
CA SER A 534 -7.77 -12.36 19.06
C SER A 534 -8.88 -13.37 19.41
N LEU A 535 -9.60 -13.12 20.52
CA LEU A 535 -10.56 -14.06 21.07
C LEU A 535 -11.98 -13.93 20.49
N LEU A 536 -12.57 -12.73 20.51
CA LEU A 536 -14.00 -12.56 20.25
C LEU A 536 -14.45 -12.86 18.81
N PRO A 537 -13.66 -12.62 17.75
CA PRO A 537 -14.02 -13.10 16.41
C PRO A 537 -14.15 -14.62 16.33
N ARG A 538 -13.33 -15.37 17.08
CA ARG A 538 -13.39 -16.84 17.15
C ARG A 538 -14.63 -17.30 17.88
N VAL A 539 -14.97 -16.64 18.99
CA VAL A 539 -16.20 -16.88 19.76
C VAL A 539 -17.44 -16.63 18.91
N ALA A 540 -17.47 -15.51 18.18
CA ALA A 540 -18.58 -15.18 17.28
C ALA A 540 -18.74 -16.23 16.17
N ALA A 541 -17.64 -16.70 15.58
CA ALA A 541 -17.67 -17.77 14.58
C ALA A 541 -18.20 -19.11 15.15
N LEU A 542 -17.83 -19.47 16.38
CA LEU A 542 -18.33 -20.69 17.04
C LEU A 542 -19.81 -20.62 17.44
N LEU A 543 -20.33 -19.40 17.62
CA LEU A 543 -21.75 -19.14 17.88
C LEU A 543 -22.56 -18.90 16.61
N ASP A 544 -21.91 -18.84 15.44
CA ASP A 544 -22.52 -18.49 14.15
C ASP A 544 -23.24 -17.12 14.18
N VAL A 545 -22.57 -16.10 14.73
CA VAL A 545 -23.07 -14.71 14.81
C VAL A 545 -22.04 -13.70 14.29
N GLN A 546 -22.49 -12.51 13.90
CA GLN A 546 -21.60 -11.43 13.49
C GLN A 546 -20.97 -10.73 14.71
N GLN A 547 -19.65 -10.57 14.67
CA GLN A 547 -18.93 -9.73 15.63
C GLN A 547 -19.00 -8.25 15.24
N VAL A 548 -19.46 -7.40 16.16
CA VAL A 548 -19.45 -5.94 16.01
C VAL A 548 -18.22 -5.37 16.69
N SER A 549 -17.21 -5.01 15.90
CA SER A 549 -15.91 -4.57 16.42
C SER A 549 -15.79 -3.07 16.69
N ASP A 550 -14.95 -2.72 17.66
CA ASP A 550 -14.46 -1.35 17.91
C ASP A 550 -15.58 -0.31 18.05
N ILE A 551 -16.64 -0.65 18.78
CA ILE A 551 -17.76 0.27 18.94
C ILE A 551 -17.34 1.49 19.76
N THR A 552 -17.92 2.63 19.41
CA THR A 552 -17.73 3.94 20.06
C THR A 552 -19.03 4.49 20.65
N GLY A 553 -20.17 3.90 20.29
CA GLY A 553 -21.47 4.30 20.78
C GLY A 553 -22.45 3.14 20.77
N ILE A 554 -23.47 3.27 21.62
CA ILE A 554 -24.58 2.34 21.77
C ILE A 554 -25.84 3.20 21.68
N GLU A 555 -26.67 2.96 20.67
CA GLU A 555 -27.92 3.67 20.44
C GLU A 555 -29.12 2.90 21.02
N SER A 556 -29.10 1.57 20.89
CA SER A 556 -30.08 0.63 21.47
C SER A 556 -29.40 -0.69 21.82
N GLU A 557 -30.17 -1.65 22.33
CA GLU A 557 -29.74 -3.02 22.62
C GLU A 557 -29.19 -3.79 21.40
N ASP A 558 -29.58 -3.41 20.18
CA ASP A 558 -29.19 -4.10 18.95
C ASP A 558 -28.45 -3.19 17.95
N THR A 559 -28.30 -1.90 18.27
CA THR A 559 -27.76 -0.87 17.37
C THR A 559 -26.55 -0.17 17.96
N PHE A 560 -25.43 -0.25 17.23
CA PHE A 560 -24.11 0.20 17.67
C PHE A 560 -23.46 1.15 16.67
N VAL A 561 -22.67 2.10 17.17
CA VAL A 561 -21.96 3.08 16.36
C VAL A 561 -20.48 2.76 16.37
N ARG A 562 -19.87 2.56 15.19
CA ARG A 562 -18.44 2.25 15.04
C ARG A 562 -17.76 3.05 13.93
N PRO A 563 -16.49 3.45 14.09
CA PRO A 563 -15.70 4.07 13.04
C PRO A 563 -15.21 3.03 12.03
N ILE A 564 -15.15 3.42 10.76
CA ILE A 564 -14.49 2.68 9.67
C ILE A 564 -13.55 3.61 8.89
N TYR A 565 -12.67 3.05 8.05
CA TYR A 565 -11.67 3.82 7.30
C TYR A 565 -10.84 4.78 8.18
N ALA A 566 -10.28 4.26 9.28
CA ALA A 566 -9.56 5.04 10.30
C ALA A 566 -10.42 6.16 10.96
N GLY A 567 -11.74 5.99 10.91
CA GLY A 567 -12.74 6.92 11.45
C GLY A 567 -12.97 8.16 10.58
N ASN A 568 -12.71 8.06 9.28
CA ASN A 568 -13.21 9.03 8.29
C ASN A 568 -14.71 8.86 8.02
N ALA A 569 -15.26 7.68 8.29
CA ALA A 569 -16.69 7.42 8.26
C ALA A 569 -17.12 6.74 9.57
N ILE A 570 -18.32 7.08 10.01
CA ILE A 570 -18.98 6.50 11.18
C ILE A 570 -20.16 5.70 10.67
N LEU A 571 -20.23 4.43 11.06
CA LEU A 571 -21.28 3.50 10.66
C LEU A 571 -22.15 3.18 11.88
N THR A 572 -23.46 3.26 11.70
CA THR A 572 -24.45 2.71 12.62
C THR A 572 -24.84 1.31 12.13
N VAL A 573 -24.63 0.30 12.96
CA VAL A 573 -24.85 -1.12 12.64
C VAL A 573 -25.92 -1.66 13.57
N GLN A 574 -27.03 -2.12 12.99
CA GLN A 574 -28.05 -2.89 13.71
C GLN A 574 -27.84 -4.38 13.43
N SER A 575 -27.82 -5.21 14.47
CA SER A 575 -27.67 -6.66 14.35
C SER A 575 -28.98 -7.38 14.70
N SER A 576 -29.38 -8.30 13.82
CA SER A 576 -30.52 -9.20 14.04
C SER A 576 -30.14 -10.49 14.77
N ASP A 577 -28.85 -10.70 15.06
CA ASP A 577 -28.37 -11.95 15.65
C ASP A 577 -28.88 -12.11 17.10
N PRO A 578 -29.15 -13.35 17.57
CA PRO A 578 -29.67 -13.57 18.92
C PRO A 578 -28.68 -13.13 19.99
N ILE A 579 -27.38 -13.40 19.80
CA ILE A 579 -26.30 -13.03 20.71
C ILE A 579 -25.41 -11.97 20.07
N LYS A 580 -25.17 -10.87 20.77
CA LYS A 580 -24.41 -9.74 20.25
C LYS A 580 -23.00 -9.84 20.79
N VAL A 581 -22.03 -10.16 19.93
CA VAL A 581 -20.61 -10.23 20.30
C VAL A 581 -19.93 -8.93 19.92
N ILE A 582 -19.46 -8.17 20.92
CA ILE A 582 -19.07 -6.77 20.75
C ILE A 582 -17.66 -6.54 21.33
N THR A 583 -16.83 -5.77 20.62
CA THR A 583 -15.63 -5.16 21.23
C THR A 583 -15.79 -3.66 21.36
N VAL A 584 -15.39 -3.10 22.49
CA VAL A 584 -15.57 -1.68 22.80
C VAL A 584 -14.26 -0.92 22.72
N ARG A 585 -14.29 0.25 22.11
CA ARG A 585 -13.14 1.14 22.10
C ARG A 585 -12.93 1.72 23.50
N GLY A 586 -11.77 1.44 24.11
CA GLY A 586 -11.47 1.90 25.47
C GLY A 586 -11.61 3.41 25.66
N THR A 587 -11.23 4.21 24.66
CA THR A 587 -11.30 5.67 24.72
C THR A 587 -12.71 6.24 24.62
N ALA A 588 -13.69 5.46 24.14
CA ALA A 588 -15.06 5.92 23.97
C ALA A 588 -15.94 5.66 25.21
N PHE A 589 -15.54 4.70 26.06
CA PHE A 589 -16.26 4.32 27.27
C PHE A 589 -15.31 4.49 28.45
N GLN A 590 -15.48 5.61 29.17
CA GLN A 590 -14.71 5.89 30.38
C GLN A 590 -14.96 4.79 31.42
N GLY A 591 -13.87 4.25 31.97
CA GLY A 591 -13.94 3.17 32.95
C GLY A 591 -14.77 3.54 34.19
N THR A 592 -15.34 2.51 34.82
CA THR A 592 -16.16 2.64 36.03
C THR A 592 -15.33 2.79 37.29
N GLU A 593 -15.95 3.29 38.36
CA GLU A 593 -15.35 3.28 39.70
C GLU A 593 -15.00 1.84 40.11
N THR A 594 -13.76 1.64 40.54
CA THR A 594 -13.21 0.33 40.92
C THR A 594 -13.59 -0.09 42.35
N GLU A 595 -14.30 0.76 43.07
CA GLU A 595 -14.76 0.53 44.44
C GLU A 595 -16.27 0.76 44.55
N GLY A 596 -16.88 0.22 45.60
CA GLY A 596 -18.31 0.39 45.90
C GLY A 596 -19.24 -0.66 45.30
N GLY A 597 -18.71 -1.67 44.63
CA GLY A 597 -19.40 -2.90 44.25
C GLY A 597 -19.25 -4.03 45.27
N SER A 598 -20.11 -5.04 45.17
CA SER A 598 -20.09 -6.24 46.01
C SER A 598 -20.64 -7.45 45.25
N ALA A 599 -20.18 -7.65 44.01
CA ALA A 599 -20.67 -8.73 43.15
C ALA A 599 -20.29 -10.11 43.71
N GLU A 600 -21.19 -11.08 43.58
CA GLU A 600 -20.92 -12.46 44.01
C GLU A 600 -19.96 -13.16 43.04
N ILE A 601 -18.91 -13.80 43.56
CA ILE A 601 -17.99 -14.61 42.74
C ILE A 601 -18.59 -16.01 42.59
N VAL A 602 -18.91 -16.39 41.34
CA VAL A 602 -19.48 -17.69 40.99
C VAL A 602 -18.49 -18.51 40.15
N GLU A 603 -18.57 -19.83 40.28
CA GLU A 603 -17.73 -20.74 39.51
C GLU A 603 -18.24 -20.88 38.07
N GLY A 604 -17.35 -20.66 37.09
CA GLY A 604 -17.65 -20.95 35.68
C GLY A 604 -17.39 -22.42 35.32
N SER A 605 -17.95 -22.84 34.19
CA SER A 605 -17.69 -24.16 33.61
C SER A 605 -16.34 -24.19 32.90
N ASP A 606 -15.57 -25.26 33.09
CA ASP A 606 -14.32 -25.52 32.37
C ASP A 606 -14.47 -26.76 31.45
N PRO A 607 -14.53 -26.60 30.12
CA PRO A 607 -14.61 -27.72 29.18
C PRO A 607 -13.27 -28.46 29.02
N LYS A 608 -12.17 -27.94 29.58
CA LYS A 608 -10.81 -28.46 29.43
C LYS A 608 -10.43 -28.63 27.96
N ALA A 609 -10.74 -27.62 27.15
CA ALA A 609 -10.50 -27.66 25.72
C ALA A 609 -8.98 -27.74 25.42
N PRO A 610 -8.54 -28.63 24.52
CA PRO A 610 -7.13 -28.74 24.16
C PRO A 610 -6.66 -27.49 23.39
N ALA A 611 -5.46 -27.02 23.71
CA ALA A 611 -4.78 -25.99 22.91
C ALA A 611 -3.92 -26.67 21.83
N LEU A 612 -4.08 -26.25 20.57
CA LEU A 612 -3.22 -26.69 19.46
C LEU A 612 -1.91 -25.90 19.38
N THR A 613 -1.81 -24.85 20.18
CA THR A 613 -0.71 -23.90 20.26
C THR A 613 -0.19 -23.88 21.69
N GLU A 614 1.11 -23.70 21.84
CA GLU A 614 1.77 -23.59 23.13
C GLU A 614 2.39 -22.19 23.27
N TRP A 615 2.22 -21.60 24.44
CA TRP A 615 2.93 -20.38 24.80
C TRP A 615 4.35 -20.74 25.24
N VAL A 616 5.37 -20.23 24.54
CA VAL A 616 6.79 -20.55 24.81
C VAL A 616 7.49 -19.46 25.63
N SER A 617 7.37 -18.20 25.22
CA SER A 617 8.04 -17.08 25.90
C SER A 617 7.37 -15.74 25.59
N GLU A 618 7.62 -14.75 26.45
CA GLU A 618 7.31 -13.34 26.22
C GLU A 618 8.42 -12.45 26.79
N GLU A 619 8.80 -11.40 26.06
CA GLU A 619 9.73 -10.37 26.54
C GLU A 619 8.95 -9.06 26.72
N LEU A 620 8.78 -8.63 27.97
CA LEU A 620 8.00 -7.44 28.30
C LEU A 620 8.92 -6.34 28.80
N ALA A 621 8.81 -5.18 28.16
CA ALA A 621 9.43 -3.95 28.65
C ALA A 621 8.74 -3.53 29.96
N LYS A 622 9.41 -3.74 31.10
CA LYS A 622 8.98 -3.22 32.40
C LYS A 622 9.28 -1.73 32.45
N SER A 623 8.26 -0.93 32.74
CA SER A 623 8.37 0.52 32.89
C SER A 623 7.62 0.94 34.14
N GLU A 624 8.27 1.75 34.99
CA GLU A 624 7.65 2.40 36.14
C GLU A 624 6.67 3.52 35.73
N ARG A 625 6.64 3.87 34.43
CA ARG A 625 5.77 4.91 33.89
C ARG A 625 4.35 4.40 33.63
N PRO A 626 3.34 5.30 33.64
CA PRO A 626 1.97 4.95 33.30
C PRO A 626 1.88 4.26 31.94
N ASP A 627 1.03 3.23 31.82
CA ASP A 627 0.81 2.60 30.52
C ASP A 627 0.13 3.59 29.56
N LEU A 628 0.64 3.58 28.33
CA LEU A 628 0.24 4.49 27.26
C LEU A 628 -1.27 4.42 26.94
N GLY A 629 -1.91 3.26 27.10
CA GLY A 629 -3.34 3.09 26.83
C GLY A 629 -4.28 3.74 27.84
N VAL A 630 -3.82 3.98 29.07
CA VAL A 630 -4.63 4.54 30.18
C VAL A 630 -4.14 5.90 30.69
N ALA A 631 -2.98 6.37 30.21
CA ALA A 631 -2.37 7.59 30.68
C ALA A 631 -3.24 8.83 30.40
N SER A 632 -3.37 9.69 31.42
CA SER A 632 -4.09 10.96 31.30
C SER A 632 -3.32 12.01 30.50
N ARG A 633 -1.99 11.87 30.42
CA ARG A 633 -1.08 12.75 29.68
C ARG A 633 -0.08 11.90 28.91
N VAL A 634 0.19 12.25 27.66
CA VAL A 634 1.15 11.55 26.81
C VAL A 634 2.08 12.56 26.17
N VAL A 635 3.40 12.33 26.28
CA VAL A 635 4.43 13.05 25.54
C VAL A 635 4.99 12.11 24.49
N SER A 636 4.86 12.49 23.21
CA SER A 636 5.13 11.63 22.07
C SER A 636 6.22 12.17 21.17
N GLY A 637 7.23 11.33 20.88
CA GLY A 637 8.38 11.66 20.06
C GLY A 637 8.29 11.12 18.62
N GLY A 638 8.72 11.93 17.66
CA GLY A 638 8.74 11.57 16.24
C GLY A 638 10.13 11.35 15.66
N ARG A 639 10.17 11.10 14.35
CA ARG A 639 11.43 10.97 13.60
C ARG A 639 12.31 12.23 13.67
N GLY A 640 11.73 13.40 14.00
CA GLY A 640 12.47 14.65 14.19
C GLY A 640 13.58 14.59 15.24
N LEU A 641 13.53 13.62 16.16
CA LEU A 641 14.53 13.42 17.23
C LEU A 641 15.84 12.78 16.73
N LYS A 642 15.86 12.18 15.53
CA LYS A 642 17.06 11.64 14.82
C LYS A 642 17.80 10.47 15.47
N SER A 643 17.76 10.26 16.78
CA SER A 643 18.36 9.10 17.45
C SER A 643 17.63 8.72 18.74
N LYS A 644 17.96 7.55 19.30
CA LYS A 644 17.45 7.10 20.60
C LYS A 644 17.97 7.96 21.75
N GLU A 645 19.23 8.35 21.72
CA GLU A 645 19.86 9.18 22.76
C GLU A 645 19.20 10.55 22.84
N GLU A 646 18.88 11.12 21.68
CA GLU A 646 18.18 12.38 21.57
C GLU A 646 16.70 12.27 21.97
N PHE A 647 16.05 11.14 21.64
CA PHE A 647 14.72 10.83 22.13
C PHE A 647 14.70 10.79 23.67
N ASP A 648 15.61 10.04 24.26
CA ASP A 648 15.72 9.90 25.71
C ASP A 648 16.11 11.25 26.37
N ARG A 649 16.99 12.04 25.77
CA ARG A 649 17.40 13.36 26.31
C ARG A 649 16.25 14.38 26.31
N VAL A 650 15.40 14.37 25.29
CA VAL A 650 14.41 15.43 25.06
C VAL A 650 13.03 15.04 25.58
N ILE A 651 12.58 13.82 25.33
CA ILE A 651 11.21 13.38 25.62
C ILE A 651 11.05 12.93 27.07
N VAL A 652 12.01 12.17 27.60
CA VAL A 652 11.91 11.60 28.94
C VAL A 652 11.79 12.68 30.03
N PRO A 653 12.65 13.72 30.09
CA PRO A 653 12.55 14.72 31.15
C PRO A 653 11.25 15.52 31.12
N LEU A 654 10.70 15.75 29.92
CA LEU A 654 9.41 16.42 29.74
C LEU A 654 8.26 15.52 30.24
N ALA A 655 8.29 14.23 29.89
CA ALA A 655 7.30 13.27 30.35
C ALA A 655 7.30 13.14 31.87
N ASP A 656 8.49 13.01 32.47
CA ASP A 656 8.64 12.88 33.93
C ASP A 656 8.15 14.16 34.64
N SER A 657 8.44 15.35 34.11
CA SER A 657 7.97 16.62 34.68
C SER A 657 6.44 16.79 34.61
N LEU A 658 5.78 16.13 33.65
CA LEU A 658 4.33 16.18 33.47
C LEU A 658 3.59 15.01 34.13
N GLY A 659 4.31 14.02 34.67
CA GLY A 659 3.72 12.74 35.09
C GLY A 659 3.04 12.01 33.92
N ALA A 660 3.60 12.14 32.71
CA ALA A 660 3.02 11.64 31.47
C ALA A 660 3.61 10.30 31.03
N ALA A 661 2.83 9.51 30.29
CA ALA A 661 3.37 8.37 29.57
C ALA A 661 4.16 8.83 28.34
N ILE A 662 5.08 7.98 27.90
CA ILE A 662 5.89 8.22 26.71
C ILE A 662 5.25 7.51 25.51
N GLY A 663 5.09 8.25 24.41
CA GLY A 663 4.66 7.72 23.13
C GLY A 663 5.71 7.92 22.04
N ALA A 664 5.57 7.18 20.94
CA ALA A 664 6.40 7.33 19.77
C ALA A 664 5.61 7.15 18.47
N SER A 665 6.01 7.87 17.41
CA SER A 665 5.50 7.59 16.07
C SER A 665 6.10 6.29 15.51
N ARG A 666 5.40 5.59 14.62
CA ARG A 666 5.94 4.42 13.91
C ARG A 666 7.29 4.71 13.24
N ALA A 667 7.45 5.89 12.64
CA ALA A 667 8.71 6.27 12.00
C ALA A 667 9.89 6.36 13.00
N ALA A 668 9.62 6.66 14.26
CA ALA A 668 10.64 6.65 15.33
C ALA A 668 10.97 5.21 15.76
N VAL A 669 9.96 4.34 15.88
CA VAL A 669 10.12 2.91 16.19
C VAL A 669 10.88 2.18 15.09
N ASP A 670 10.46 2.35 13.83
CA ASP A 670 11.12 1.76 12.66
C ASP A 670 12.59 2.23 12.52
N SER A 671 12.94 3.40 13.10
CA SER A 671 14.31 3.93 13.13
C SER A 671 15.09 3.53 14.39
N GLY A 672 14.50 2.74 15.30
CA GLY A 672 15.13 2.29 16.53
C GLY A 672 15.21 3.34 17.65
N PHE A 673 14.45 4.44 17.58
CA PHE A 673 14.50 5.51 18.59
C PHE A 673 13.68 5.16 19.84
N ALA A 674 12.66 4.33 19.68
CA ALA A 674 11.74 3.92 20.74
C ALA A 674 11.29 2.48 20.49
N ASP A 675 10.88 1.81 21.57
CA ASP A 675 10.35 0.45 21.50
C ASP A 675 8.96 0.40 20.84
N ASN A 676 8.60 -0.76 20.28
CA ASN A 676 7.30 -0.97 19.63
C ASN A 676 6.11 -0.77 20.59
N SER A 677 6.28 -1.09 21.87
CA SER A 677 5.25 -0.92 22.91
C SER A 677 4.83 0.54 23.13
N LEU A 678 5.69 1.49 22.75
CA LEU A 678 5.43 2.94 22.85
C LEU A 678 4.79 3.50 21.58
N GLN A 679 4.59 2.68 20.54
CA GLN A 679 4.05 3.15 19.26
C GLN A 679 2.60 3.62 19.40
N VAL A 680 2.33 4.86 18.98
CA VAL A 680 0.98 5.41 18.83
C VAL A 680 0.59 5.47 17.35
N GLY A 681 -0.63 5.02 17.05
CA GLY A 681 -1.22 5.07 15.71
C GLY A 681 -2.08 3.84 15.41
N GLN A 682 -2.59 3.76 14.18
CA GLN A 682 -3.46 2.67 13.70
C GLN A 682 -2.87 1.27 13.91
N THR A 683 -1.55 1.13 13.73
CA THR A 683 -0.82 -0.14 13.93
C THR A 683 -0.17 -0.25 15.31
N GLY A 684 -0.38 0.74 16.18
CA GLY A 684 0.13 0.79 17.54
C GLY A 684 -1.01 0.85 18.55
N LYS A 685 -0.80 1.57 19.65
CA LYS A 685 -1.82 1.86 20.66
C LYS A 685 -2.67 3.05 20.22
N ASN A 686 -3.98 2.93 20.46
CA ASN A 686 -4.91 4.05 20.40
C ASN A 686 -5.02 4.67 21.80
N VAL A 687 -4.88 5.97 21.89
CA VAL A 687 -4.88 6.72 23.15
C VAL A 687 -5.78 7.95 23.03
N ALA A 688 -6.40 8.33 24.15
CA ALA A 688 -7.21 9.55 24.26
C ALA A 688 -6.93 10.28 25.59
N PRO A 689 -5.67 10.72 25.82
CA PRO A 689 -5.32 11.47 27.02
C PRO A 689 -6.04 12.84 27.06
N GLN A 690 -6.02 13.44 28.25
CA GLN A 690 -6.40 14.85 28.42
C GLN A 690 -5.41 15.77 27.70
N LEU A 691 -4.12 15.40 27.65
CA LEU A 691 -3.08 16.13 26.94
C LEU A 691 -2.24 15.15 26.11
N TYR A 692 -2.14 15.40 24.81
CA TYR A 692 -1.20 14.74 23.91
C TYR A 692 -0.21 15.76 23.37
N LEU A 693 1.06 15.66 23.76
CA LEU A 693 2.12 16.57 23.32
C LEU A 693 3.01 15.87 22.28
N CYS A 694 2.95 16.34 21.03
CA CYS A 694 3.78 15.88 19.93
C CYS A 694 5.08 16.70 19.83
N ALA A 695 6.23 16.05 19.84
CA ALA A 695 7.52 16.67 19.54
C ALA A 695 8.18 16.03 18.32
N GLY A 696 8.32 16.81 17.23
CA GLY A 696 8.97 16.34 16.00
C GLY A 696 8.17 15.28 15.22
N ILE A 697 6.84 15.29 15.36
CA ILE A 697 5.90 14.41 14.64
C ILE A 697 5.22 15.20 13.53
N SER A 698 5.23 14.67 12.30
CA SER A 698 4.64 15.35 11.14
C SER A 698 3.12 15.27 11.08
N GLY A 699 2.49 14.32 11.78
CA GLY A 699 1.03 14.12 11.75
C GLY A 699 0.54 13.28 10.57
N ALA A 700 1.23 12.18 10.26
CA ALA A 700 0.73 11.22 9.28
C ALA A 700 -0.64 10.65 9.71
N ILE A 701 -1.54 10.40 8.75
CA ILE A 701 -2.92 9.92 9.00
C ILE A 701 -2.93 8.68 9.91
N GLN A 702 -1.98 7.77 9.73
CA GLN A 702 -1.86 6.55 10.53
C GLN A 702 -1.52 6.85 12.00
N HIS A 703 -0.74 7.89 12.27
CA HIS A 703 -0.45 8.30 13.64
C HIS A 703 -1.66 9.03 14.25
N LEU A 704 -2.26 9.96 13.51
CA LEU A 704 -3.46 10.71 13.92
C LEU A 704 -4.62 9.77 14.29
N ALA A 705 -4.81 8.69 13.54
CA ALA A 705 -5.84 7.69 13.83
C ALA A 705 -5.78 7.11 15.25
N GLY A 706 -4.59 7.09 15.87
CA GLY A 706 -4.38 6.59 17.23
C GLY A 706 -4.40 7.66 18.33
N MET A 707 -4.50 8.96 18.00
CA MET A 707 -4.45 10.04 19.01
C MET A 707 -5.43 11.19 18.78
N LYS A 708 -6.22 11.15 17.69
CA LYS A 708 -7.20 12.18 17.33
C LYS A 708 -8.30 12.42 18.38
N ASP A 709 -8.55 11.41 19.22
CA ASP A 709 -9.58 11.49 20.27
C ASP A 709 -9.04 12.14 21.57
N SER A 710 -7.80 12.64 21.56
CA SER A 710 -7.20 13.37 22.69
C SER A 710 -7.90 14.71 22.92
N LYS A 711 -8.10 15.11 24.18
CA LYS A 711 -8.83 16.36 24.49
C LYS A 711 -8.08 17.63 24.09
N VAL A 712 -6.77 17.64 24.32
CA VAL A 712 -5.88 18.74 23.93
C VAL A 712 -4.67 18.15 23.21
N ILE A 713 -4.46 18.58 21.97
CA ILE A 713 -3.32 18.22 21.15
C ILE A 713 -2.37 19.41 21.07
N ALA A 714 -1.19 19.27 21.66
CA ALA A 714 -0.10 20.24 21.58
C ALA A 714 0.97 19.74 20.62
N ALA A 715 1.49 20.58 19.73
CA ALA A 715 2.51 20.18 18.77
C ALA A 715 3.70 21.15 18.74
N ILE A 716 4.92 20.59 18.77
CA ILE A 716 6.18 21.29 18.56
C ILE A 716 6.83 20.71 17.30
N ASN A 717 6.95 21.53 16.26
CA ASN A 717 7.57 21.13 15.00
C ASN A 717 8.32 22.29 14.37
N LYS A 718 9.43 21.99 13.69
CA LYS A 718 10.25 22.98 12.99
C LYS A 718 9.59 23.43 11.68
N ASP A 719 8.82 22.55 11.06
CA ASP A 719 8.13 22.80 9.79
C ASP A 719 6.74 23.40 10.06
N PRO A 720 6.48 24.68 9.72
CA PRO A 720 5.19 25.32 9.93
C PRO A 720 4.07 24.67 9.09
N ASP A 721 4.40 23.96 8.01
CA ASP A 721 3.44 23.32 7.11
C ASP A 721 3.18 21.85 7.50
N ALA A 722 3.70 21.39 8.64
CA ALA A 722 3.50 20.02 9.11
C ALA A 722 2.01 19.70 9.31
N PRO A 723 1.48 18.60 8.74
CA PRO A 723 0.07 18.21 8.86
C PRO A 723 -0.47 18.14 10.30
N ILE A 724 0.39 17.87 11.29
CA ILE A 724 0.00 17.86 12.70
C ILE A 724 -0.66 19.17 13.16
N PHE A 725 -0.25 20.32 12.61
CA PHE A 725 -0.81 21.62 12.97
C PHE A 725 -2.24 21.82 12.49
N GLN A 726 -2.74 20.98 11.56
CA GLN A 726 -4.14 21.02 11.14
C GLN A 726 -5.08 20.43 12.20
N VAL A 727 -4.55 19.58 13.08
CA VAL A 727 -5.32 18.87 14.13
C VAL A 727 -4.94 19.36 15.54
N ALA A 728 -3.78 20.00 15.71
CA ALA A 728 -3.33 20.51 17.00
C ALA A 728 -4.14 21.72 17.47
N ASP A 729 -4.55 21.71 18.75
CA ASP A 729 -5.18 22.84 19.43
C ASP A 729 -4.18 23.95 19.75
N VAL A 730 -2.94 23.55 20.07
CA VAL A 730 -1.83 24.45 20.38
C VAL A 730 -0.60 24.02 19.58
N GLY A 731 -0.01 24.96 18.84
CA GLY A 731 1.17 24.69 18.02
C GLY A 731 2.29 25.68 18.30
N LEU A 732 3.52 25.17 18.42
CA LEU A 732 4.74 25.96 18.47
C LEU A 732 5.64 25.58 17.28
N VAL A 733 5.86 26.54 16.40
CA VAL A 733 6.82 26.40 15.29
C VAL A 733 8.21 26.74 15.84
N GLY A 734 9.09 25.74 15.90
CA GLY A 734 10.44 25.92 16.46
C GLY A 734 11.25 24.63 16.47
N ASP A 735 12.55 24.77 16.76
CA ASP A 735 13.42 23.60 16.89
C ASP A 735 13.13 22.86 18.21
N LEU A 736 12.80 21.57 18.12
CA LEU A 736 12.43 20.77 19.28
C LEU A 736 13.58 20.65 20.29
N PHE A 737 14.83 20.70 19.82
CA PHE A 737 16.02 20.56 20.67
C PHE A 737 16.24 21.79 21.56
N GLU A 738 15.64 22.93 21.22
CA GLU A 738 15.70 24.15 22.03
C GLU A 738 14.41 24.31 22.83
N LYS A 739 13.26 24.14 22.17
CA LYS A 739 11.95 24.47 22.74
C LYS A 739 11.43 23.45 23.75
N VAL A 740 11.71 22.16 23.56
CA VAL A 740 11.28 21.14 24.53
C VAL A 740 12.06 21.26 25.85
N PRO A 741 13.40 21.41 25.86
CA PRO A 741 14.14 21.68 27.10
C PRO A 741 13.70 22.98 27.78
N GLU A 742 13.55 24.09 27.03
CA GLU A 742 13.08 25.37 27.57
C GLU A 742 11.71 25.24 28.26
N MET A 743 10.79 24.49 27.65
CA MET A 743 9.49 24.18 28.22
C MET A 743 9.61 23.33 29.49
N THR A 744 10.48 22.33 29.49
CA THR A 744 10.72 21.45 30.63
C THR A 744 11.24 22.23 31.84
N GLU A 745 12.19 23.15 31.63
CA GLU A 745 12.71 24.02 32.68
C GLU A 745 11.63 24.93 33.27
N LYS A 746 10.81 25.56 32.42
CA LYS A 746 9.70 26.42 32.86
C LYS A 746 8.65 25.64 33.65
N LEU A 747 8.36 24.40 33.25
CA LEU A 747 7.44 23.52 33.99
C LEU A 747 7.99 23.16 35.36
N LYS A 748 9.29 22.84 35.46
CA LYS A 748 9.94 22.55 36.75
C LYS A 748 10.04 23.78 37.66
N ALA A 749 10.15 24.98 37.10
CA ALA A 749 10.15 26.23 37.87
C ALA A 749 8.76 26.68 38.33
N SER A 750 7.70 26.16 37.70
CA SER A 750 6.30 26.48 38.02
C SER A 750 5.62 25.41 38.89
N ALA A 751 6.29 24.27 39.10
CA ALA A 751 5.89 23.20 40.01
C ALA A 751 6.60 23.38 41.35
#